data_AF-A0A564Q9J4-F1
#
_entry.id   AF-A0A564Q9J4-F1
#
_cell.length_a   1.000
_cell.length_b   1.000
_cell.length_c   1.000
_cell.angle_alpha   90.00
_cell.angle_beta   90.00
_cell.angle_gamma   90.00
#
_symmetry.space_group_name_H-M   'P 1'
#
loop_
_entity.id
_entity.type
_entity.pdbx_description
1 polymer ?
#
loop_
_entity_poly.entity_id
_entity_poly.type
_entity_poly.pdbx_seq_one_letter_code
_entity_poly.pdbx_strand_id
1 'polypeptide(L)'
;MLKGVKARRSVIYNCIELSGFLAEEEVVADIFHPLKGKIRMRTGIMRDGKKDWGLRLLPNPHSYSELEALMKNVSIDELCKERGAWEKYFSLELGKNMDQLKNSPIKFRDNLVEKVWGGEGIECLKDIKLSCTTIGESWECSAHHANRSIIRVGEIDLPLVHLLNHCGSSIIGEQIYRDFKGDFPILIKFIDSKENLSIQVHPSDEDAIRLGESESGKTEGWYVIKATEGAQIYLGLRERDMDLSGINEECLNAVDVKSGDTFLISAGTLHAIGAGILLFEIQESSDLTYRVWDWGRERELHLEKAKEVYVPTQNVENLRQTPQDLAGERVLLDTFYFTLSSIRDSEQETKGSFHLLTCLEGMAEVVCGGVSEVLKTGETILVPASIKSYRISVEGTVLKSYLRTPEQIDPVIFQTYDVRALETSLSDRICYYLGKGYGTYLRRLKSAPTGELWVCIGGGIRLSTERIRKPLIEGVRSSGVNVYDVGITSTPDLYFSIPFLGTDGGINITASHNPAEYNGLKQVIKSEDGFISSINRDEMLDIKLTILESDFLYGNGECVKIDEGMIPGYHNILVESNCRLGREIWTHLIKNRDLKELLDTLSSIKFPEHADVGSWNAIREKLRIPDDYKMPETAIDKPLEGLKVVIDFGNGSAWKSQSVYRNLGCEVVSLNEFPDGNFPAHHPDPIKAKYRRELVEETVRVADAENDSKKEVLGFGHDEDGDRVIFIRSDGRVVEGDRTLAIQAKDIIADYRRKGEVPRPKFIGEVKFSRVTEAFITSNGGEYIMTPTGFAFIKERIKEECKGGTDVLLAGELSGHQMSGYEENWMFDDGTLAACKLLCVIAKARRDGKTFIDLDEEVPRYPATPEINIPLPTSVLDEKEEVVQEALKHFEKMNLEIDRTDGGLIKWYDDRGWIGQALVRKSNTQPMLICRIEGRDDGAKATVEEAFFGVLEKVSTDRVKKLDLESDDYVKEWIKEKSG
;
A
#
# COMPACT_ATOMS: atom_id res chain seq x y z
N MET A 1 26.63 -39.03 3.49
CA MET A 1 25.71 -40.19 3.56
C MET A 1 24.55 -39.81 4.44
N LEU A 2 23.31 -39.86 3.93
CA LEU A 2 22.13 -39.93 4.79
C LEU A 2 22.29 -41.18 5.70
N LYS A 3 22.02 -41.04 7.00
CA LYS A 3 22.19 -42.13 7.97
C LYS A 3 21.37 -43.35 7.53
N GLY A 4 22.02 -44.52 7.42
CA GLY A 4 21.34 -45.82 7.26
C GLY A 4 21.42 -46.47 5.87
N VAL A 5 22.08 -45.86 4.89
CA VAL A 5 22.15 -46.40 3.52
C VAL A 5 23.56 -46.94 3.20
N LYS A 6 23.68 -48.23 2.83
CA LYS A 6 24.97 -48.89 2.50
C LYS A 6 25.66 -48.19 1.30
N ALA A 7 27.00 -48.13 1.29
CA ALA A 7 27.84 -47.36 0.36
C ALA A 7 27.49 -47.41 -1.15
N ARG A 8 26.92 -48.52 -1.66
CA ARG A 8 26.45 -48.64 -3.07
C ARG A 8 25.08 -47.99 -3.36
N ARG A 9 24.43 -47.41 -2.34
CA ARG A 9 23.08 -46.80 -2.38
C ARG A 9 23.08 -45.35 -1.87
N SER A 10 24.24 -44.71 -1.73
CA SER A 10 24.39 -43.37 -1.17
C SER A 10 23.75 -42.30 -2.09
N VAL A 11 22.88 -41.44 -1.51
CA VAL A 11 21.93 -40.53 -2.21
C VAL A 11 22.46 -39.10 -2.44
N ILE A 12 23.57 -38.71 -1.82
CA ILE A 12 24.25 -37.43 -2.08
C ILE A 12 25.65 -37.78 -2.54
N TYR A 13 25.89 -37.69 -3.85
CA TYR A 13 27.24 -37.76 -4.39
C TYR A 13 27.88 -36.40 -4.16
N ASN A 14 28.87 -36.34 -3.28
CA ASN A 14 29.76 -35.18 -3.26
C ASN A 14 30.73 -35.34 -4.44
N CYS A 15 30.28 -35.07 -5.66
CA CYS A 15 31.16 -34.98 -6.82
C CYS A 15 31.87 -33.63 -6.74
N ILE A 16 33.00 -33.59 -6.02
CA ILE A 16 33.92 -32.47 -6.11
C ILE A 16 34.60 -32.60 -7.47
N GLU A 17 34.23 -31.77 -8.42
CA GLU A 17 34.94 -31.66 -9.70
C GLU A 17 36.34 -31.10 -9.40
N LEU A 18 37.35 -31.98 -9.31
CA LEU A 18 38.74 -31.61 -9.00
C LEU A 18 39.45 -30.89 -10.17
N SER A 19 38.82 -30.82 -11.34
CA SER A 19 39.35 -30.15 -12.52
C SER A 19 38.89 -28.69 -12.58
N GLY A 20 39.43 -27.85 -11.70
CA GLY A 20 39.09 -26.43 -11.71
C GLY A 20 39.60 -25.61 -10.54
N PHE A 21 40.87 -25.74 -10.14
CA PHE A 21 41.49 -24.80 -9.18
C PHE A 21 41.67 -23.37 -9.74
N LEU A 22 40.98 -23.01 -10.83
CA LEU A 22 41.10 -21.74 -11.54
C LEU A 22 39.76 -21.34 -12.20
N ALA A 23 38.80 -20.83 -11.43
CA ALA A 23 37.84 -19.76 -11.79
C ALA A 23 36.83 -19.50 -10.62
N GLU A 24 36.31 -18.28 -10.55
CA GLU A 24 35.80 -17.53 -9.38
C GLU A 24 34.53 -18.01 -8.62
N GLU A 25 34.08 -19.27 -8.69
CA GLU A 25 32.98 -19.75 -7.82
C GLU A 25 33.19 -21.20 -7.35
N GLU A 26 33.58 -21.38 -6.09
CA GLU A 26 33.89 -22.69 -5.50
C GLU A 26 32.62 -23.55 -5.30
N VAL A 27 32.30 -24.37 -6.31
CA VAL A 27 31.29 -25.45 -6.22
C VAL A 27 31.76 -26.50 -5.21
N VAL A 28 30.92 -26.83 -4.21
CA VAL A 28 31.24 -27.83 -3.17
C VAL A 28 30.61 -29.18 -3.38
N ALA A 29 29.43 -29.24 -4.02
CA ALA A 29 28.71 -30.47 -4.27
C ALA A 29 27.78 -30.35 -5.48
N ASP A 30 27.70 -31.39 -6.32
CA ASP A 30 26.57 -31.59 -7.22
C ASP A 30 25.66 -32.67 -6.62
N ILE A 31 24.47 -32.30 -6.15
CA ILE A 31 23.50 -33.20 -5.51
C ILE A 31 22.48 -33.66 -6.55
N PHE A 32 22.14 -34.94 -6.55
CA PHE A 32 21.13 -35.50 -7.45
C PHE A 32 19.87 -35.83 -6.69
N HIS A 33 18.81 -35.08 -6.96
CA HIS A 33 17.52 -35.26 -6.32
C HIS A 33 16.51 -35.75 -7.35
N PRO A 34 15.82 -36.88 -7.17
CA PRO A 34 14.91 -37.42 -8.18
C PRO A 34 13.74 -36.50 -8.51
N LEU A 35 13.32 -35.62 -7.60
CA LEU A 35 12.24 -34.65 -7.83
C LEU A 35 12.74 -33.29 -8.34
N LYS A 36 13.99 -32.93 -8.02
CA LYS A 36 14.53 -31.57 -8.26
C LYS A 36 15.67 -31.58 -9.28
N GLY A 37 16.10 -32.73 -9.77
CA GLY A 37 17.22 -32.87 -10.69
C GLY A 37 18.60 -32.68 -10.06
N LYS A 38 19.60 -32.36 -10.89
CA LYS A 38 20.96 -32.00 -10.46
C LYS A 38 20.94 -30.61 -9.84
N ILE A 39 21.26 -30.51 -8.56
CA ILE A 39 21.35 -29.25 -7.81
C ILE A 39 22.83 -28.97 -7.56
N ARG A 40 23.30 -27.81 -8.01
CA ARG A 40 24.68 -27.38 -7.79
C ARG A 40 24.78 -26.55 -6.53
N MET A 41 25.50 -27.07 -5.53
CA MET A 41 25.80 -26.38 -4.28
C MET A 41 27.14 -25.64 -4.39
N ARG A 42 27.14 -24.32 -4.22
CA ARG A 42 28.29 -23.40 -4.23
C ARG A 42 28.56 -22.84 -2.83
N THR A 43 29.81 -22.46 -2.53
CA THR A 43 30.12 -21.76 -1.27
C THR A 43 29.73 -20.29 -1.33
N GLY A 44 29.17 -19.80 -0.22
CA GLY A 44 29.44 -18.45 0.25
C GLY A 44 30.61 -18.53 1.25
N ILE A 45 31.52 -17.57 1.24
CA ILE A 45 32.76 -17.60 2.03
C ILE A 45 32.49 -17.97 3.52
N MET A 46 32.93 -19.20 3.92
CA MET A 46 33.34 -19.72 5.26
C MET A 46 32.71 -21.06 5.74
N ARG A 47 33.49 -22.14 5.53
CA ARG A 47 33.77 -23.32 6.41
C ARG A 47 32.66 -24.29 6.88
N ASP A 48 32.88 -25.54 6.47
CA ASP A 48 32.43 -26.83 7.06
C ASP A 48 30.93 -27.13 6.95
N GLY A 49 30.58 -28.13 6.14
CA GLY A 49 29.20 -28.52 5.83
C GLY A 49 28.38 -29.09 7.00
N LYS A 50 28.83 -28.97 8.26
CA LYS A 50 28.00 -29.26 9.45
C LYS A 50 27.34 -28.00 10.02
N LYS A 51 27.97 -26.82 9.91
CA LYS A 51 27.38 -25.56 10.38
C LYS A 51 26.31 -25.01 9.43
N ASP A 52 26.44 -25.33 8.14
CA ASP A 52 25.55 -24.83 7.09
C ASP A 52 24.40 -25.79 6.76
N TRP A 53 24.21 -26.87 7.53
CA TRP A 53 23.23 -27.93 7.20
C TRP A 53 21.81 -27.37 7.02
N GLY A 54 21.42 -26.40 7.86
CA GLY A 54 20.12 -25.73 7.77
C GLY A 54 20.14 -24.40 7.02
N LEU A 55 21.31 -23.89 6.61
CA LEU A 55 21.43 -22.58 5.97
C LEU A 55 21.33 -22.71 4.45
N ARG A 56 20.49 -21.89 3.83
CA ARG A 56 20.42 -21.76 2.37
C ARG A 56 21.29 -20.59 1.92
N LEU A 57 22.59 -20.85 1.73
CA LEU A 57 23.54 -19.86 1.25
C LEU A 57 23.32 -19.58 -0.25
N LEU A 58 23.07 -18.34 -0.65
CA LEU A 58 23.00 -17.98 -2.06
C LEU A 58 24.35 -18.30 -2.76
N PRO A 59 24.33 -18.82 -4.01
CA PRO A 59 23.18 -18.99 -4.91
C PRO A 59 22.43 -20.34 -4.78
N ASN A 60 22.64 -21.10 -3.71
CA ASN A 60 22.06 -22.44 -3.57
C ASN A 60 20.53 -22.38 -3.47
N PRO A 61 19.79 -23.12 -4.31
CA PRO A 61 18.33 -23.13 -4.29
C PRO A 61 17.76 -23.83 -3.05
N HIS A 62 18.55 -24.71 -2.40
CA HIS A 62 18.13 -25.48 -1.24
C HIS A 62 19.25 -25.55 -0.19
N SER A 63 18.89 -25.67 1.10
CA SER A 63 19.81 -26.10 2.16
C SER A 63 19.93 -27.62 2.16
N TYR A 64 20.98 -28.14 2.81
CA TYR A 64 21.16 -29.59 2.91
C TYR A 64 20.01 -30.28 3.67
N SER A 65 19.44 -29.64 4.69
CA SER A 65 18.31 -30.17 5.46
C SER A 65 17.03 -30.25 4.64
N GLU A 66 16.80 -29.29 3.74
CA GLU A 66 15.64 -29.29 2.86
C GLU A 66 15.75 -30.42 1.83
N LEU A 67 16.94 -30.63 1.26
CA LEU A 67 17.19 -31.75 0.36
C LEU A 67 17.05 -33.10 1.07
N GLU A 68 17.49 -33.22 2.31
CA GLU A 68 17.23 -34.40 3.14
C GLU A 68 15.73 -34.63 3.37
N ALA A 69 14.97 -33.57 3.64
CA ALA A 69 13.53 -33.67 3.85
C ALA A 69 12.81 -34.14 2.58
N LEU A 70 13.15 -33.58 1.42
CA LEU A 70 12.58 -33.96 0.13
C LEU A 70 12.89 -35.43 -0.23
N MET A 71 14.01 -35.98 0.26
CA MET A 71 14.40 -37.37 0.02
C MET A 71 13.65 -38.41 0.85
N LYS A 72 12.94 -38.02 1.92
CA LYS A 72 12.34 -38.98 2.88
C LYS A 72 11.35 -39.96 2.25
N ASN A 73 10.66 -39.53 1.19
CA ASN A 73 9.55 -40.28 0.59
C ASN A 73 9.85 -40.80 -0.83
N VAL A 74 11.08 -40.70 -1.31
CA VAL A 74 11.44 -41.10 -2.68
C VAL A 74 11.80 -42.58 -2.77
N SER A 75 11.25 -43.28 -3.75
CA SER A 75 11.52 -44.71 -3.93
C SER A 75 12.93 -45.00 -4.49
N ILE A 76 13.46 -46.19 -4.19
CA ILE A 76 14.79 -46.61 -4.68
C ILE A 76 14.82 -46.77 -6.20
N ASP A 77 13.69 -47.14 -6.82
CA ASP A 77 13.62 -47.37 -8.26
C ASP A 77 13.65 -46.06 -9.05
N GLU A 78 12.95 -45.03 -8.58
CA GLU A 78 13.02 -43.66 -9.14
C GLU A 78 14.44 -43.10 -9.04
N LEU A 79 15.09 -43.32 -7.90
CA LEU A 79 16.50 -42.95 -7.68
C LEU A 79 17.43 -43.59 -8.71
N CYS A 80 17.27 -44.89 -8.98
CA CYS A 80 18.12 -45.60 -9.94
C CYS A 80 17.85 -45.18 -11.40
N LYS A 81 16.59 -44.91 -11.75
CA LYS A 81 16.20 -44.47 -13.10
C LYS A 81 16.79 -43.09 -13.41
N GLU A 82 16.64 -42.14 -12.49
CA GLU A 82 17.22 -40.80 -12.59
C GLU A 82 18.74 -40.88 -12.73
N ARG A 83 19.40 -41.64 -11.86
CA ARG A 83 20.86 -41.82 -11.92
C ARG A 83 21.38 -42.26 -13.30
N GLY A 84 20.70 -43.20 -13.96
CA GLY A 84 21.12 -43.68 -15.28
C GLY A 84 21.03 -42.60 -16.37
N ALA A 85 20.01 -41.73 -16.30
CA ALA A 85 19.93 -40.56 -17.17
C ALA A 85 21.09 -39.59 -16.91
N TRP A 86 21.42 -39.37 -15.64
CA TRP A 86 22.50 -38.48 -15.20
C TRP A 86 23.90 -38.91 -15.61
N GLU A 87 24.25 -40.19 -15.44
CA GLU A 87 25.55 -40.71 -15.87
C GLU A 87 25.76 -40.50 -17.38
N LYS A 88 24.68 -40.60 -18.17
CA LYS A 88 24.70 -40.26 -19.61
C LYS A 88 24.93 -38.76 -19.83
N TYR A 89 24.30 -37.88 -19.06
CA TYR A 89 24.47 -36.42 -19.19
C TYR A 89 25.89 -35.93 -18.86
N PHE A 90 26.53 -36.47 -17.81
CA PHE A 90 27.92 -36.09 -17.46
C PHE A 90 28.92 -36.45 -18.55
N SER A 91 28.71 -37.57 -19.25
CA SER A 91 29.60 -37.97 -20.34
C SER A 91 29.59 -37.01 -21.55
N LEU A 92 28.64 -36.07 -21.60
CA LEU A 92 28.34 -35.24 -22.77
C LEU A 92 28.67 -33.73 -22.59
N GLU A 93 29.25 -33.33 -21.45
CA GLU A 93 29.71 -31.95 -21.17
C GLU A 93 28.71 -30.83 -21.54
N LEU A 94 27.42 -31.03 -21.22
CA LEU A 94 26.31 -30.17 -21.69
C LEU A 94 26.28 -28.73 -21.15
N GLY A 95 27.16 -28.36 -20.22
CA GLY A 95 27.15 -27.05 -19.57
C GLY A 95 27.21 -25.87 -20.55
N LYS A 96 28.09 -25.96 -21.57
CA LYS A 96 28.20 -24.92 -22.62
C LYS A 96 26.90 -24.77 -23.42
N ASN A 97 26.20 -25.87 -23.69
CA ASN A 97 24.93 -25.84 -24.42
C ASN A 97 23.80 -25.26 -23.55
N MET A 98 23.78 -25.57 -22.25
CA MET A 98 22.84 -24.94 -21.30
C MET A 98 23.10 -23.44 -21.16
N ASP A 99 24.36 -23.00 -21.15
CA ASP A 99 24.72 -21.59 -21.09
C ASP A 99 24.30 -20.80 -22.34
N GLN A 100 24.17 -21.45 -23.49
CA GLN A 100 23.62 -20.81 -24.69
C GLN A 100 22.12 -20.54 -24.56
N LEU A 101 21.38 -21.46 -23.93
CA LEU A 101 19.92 -21.35 -23.81
C LEU A 101 19.44 -20.16 -22.99
N LYS A 102 20.25 -19.62 -22.07
CA LYS A 102 19.89 -18.39 -21.35
C LYS A 102 19.82 -17.16 -22.27
N ASN A 103 20.36 -17.23 -23.49
CA ASN A 103 20.38 -16.13 -24.45
C ASN A 103 19.52 -16.40 -25.69
N SER A 104 18.65 -17.41 -25.67
CA SER A 104 17.76 -17.76 -26.77
C SER A 104 16.36 -18.13 -26.27
N PRO A 105 15.31 -18.02 -27.10
CA PRO A 105 14.00 -18.57 -26.75
C PRO A 105 14.10 -20.10 -26.61
N ILE A 106 13.35 -20.66 -25.66
CA ILE A 106 13.40 -22.09 -25.33
C ILE A 106 12.04 -22.70 -25.63
N LYS A 107 12.02 -23.69 -26.54
CA LYS A 107 10.84 -24.50 -26.85
C LYS A 107 10.73 -25.74 -25.96
N PHE A 108 9.49 -26.12 -25.68
CA PHE A 108 9.15 -27.34 -24.96
C PHE A 108 8.69 -28.45 -25.90
N ARG A 109 8.87 -29.70 -25.50
CA ARG A 109 8.18 -30.84 -26.10
C ARG A 109 6.75 -30.93 -25.56
N ASP A 110 5.84 -31.48 -26.36
CA ASP A 110 4.49 -31.78 -25.90
C ASP A 110 4.51 -32.69 -24.67
N ASN A 111 3.67 -32.35 -23.69
CA ASN A 111 3.62 -32.98 -22.38
C ASN A 111 2.16 -33.28 -22.03
N LEU A 112 1.63 -34.33 -22.66
CA LEU A 112 0.22 -34.69 -22.64
C LEU A 112 -0.11 -35.59 -21.44
N VAL A 113 -1.21 -35.31 -20.76
CA VAL A 113 -1.64 -36.05 -19.57
C VAL A 113 -3.04 -36.62 -19.77
N GLU A 114 -3.14 -37.93 -19.56
CA GLU A 114 -4.41 -38.65 -19.59
C GLU A 114 -5.27 -38.31 -18.36
N LYS A 115 -6.53 -37.96 -18.59
CA LYS A 115 -7.53 -37.71 -17.56
C LYS A 115 -8.85 -38.34 -17.95
N VAL A 116 -9.58 -38.86 -16.96
CA VAL A 116 -10.86 -39.56 -17.17
C VAL A 116 -11.93 -38.70 -17.88
N TRP A 117 -11.82 -37.37 -17.78
CA TRP A 117 -12.73 -36.39 -18.38
C TRP A 117 -12.21 -35.78 -19.68
N GLY A 118 -11.05 -36.23 -20.17
CA GLY A 118 -10.35 -35.64 -21.32
C GLY A 118 -11.05 -35.87 -22.66
N GLY A 119 -10.67 -35.06 -23.65
CA GLY A 119 -11.27 -35.02 -24.98
C GLY A 119 -10.28 -35.08 -26.14
N GLU A 120 -10.72 -34.52 -27.28
CA GLU A 120 -9.97 -34.43 -28.54
C GLU A 120 -9.65 -32.96 -28.92
N GLY A 121 -9.99 -32.00 -28.06
CA GLY A 121 -9.77 -30.57 -28.27
C GLY A 121 -8.29 -30.19 -28.30
N ILE A 122 -7.46 -30.78 -27.44
CA ILE A 122 -5.99 -30.58 -27.47
C ILE A 122 -5.38 -31.12 -28.78
N GLU A 123 -5.89 -32.25 -29.29
CA GLU A 123 -5.48 -32.80 -30.60
C GLU A 123 -5.67 -31.76 -31.70
N CYS A 124 -6.86 -31.17 -31.75
CA CYS A 124 -7.22 -30.16 -32.73
C CYS A 124 -6.41 -28.87 -32.57
N LEU A 125 -6.14 -28.44 -31.32
CA LEU A 125 -5.42 -27.21 -31.03
C LEU A 125 -3.95 -27.29 -31.47
N LYS A 126 -3.28 -28.41 -31.19
CA LYS A 126 -1.85 -28.59 -31.45
C LYS A 126 -1.52 -29.21 -32.81
N ASP A 127 -2.53 -29.66 -33.57
CA ASP A 127 -2.36 -30.42 -34.82
C ASP A 127 -1.42 -31.63 -34.64
N ILE A 128 -1.60 -32.34 -33.53
CA ILE A 128 -0.88 -33.57 -33.21
C ILE A 128 -1.82 -34.76 -33.34
N LYS A 129 -1.28 -35.98 -33.38
CA LYS A 129 -2.09 -37.20 -33.36
C LYS A 129 -2.00 -37.85 -31.99
N LEU A 130 -3.11 -37.95 -31.26
CA LEU A 130 -3.11 -38.54 -29.92
C LEU A 130 -3.02 -40.07 -29.97
N SER A 131 -2.37 -40.65 -28.97
CA SER A 131 -2.30 -42.10 -28.77
C SER A 131 -3.52 -42.67 -28.02
N CYS A 132 -4.34 -41.82 -27.42
CA CYS A 132 -5.53 -42.17 -26.64
C CYS A 132 -6.58 -41.05 -26.73
N THR A 133 -7.85 -41.38 -26.46
CA THR A 133 -8.99 -40.46 -26.61
C THR A 133 -9.36 -39.72 -25.31
N THR A 134 -8.48 -39.75 -24.31
CA THR A 134 -8.74 -39.24 -22.95
C THR A 134 -7.63 -38.32 -22.47
N ILE A 135 -7.01 -37.56 -23.38
CA ILE A 135 -6.06 -36.50 -22.99
C ILE A 135 -6.89 -35.32 -22.48
N GLY A 136 -6.73 -35.00 -21.19
CA GLY A 136 -7.45 -33.87 -20.58
C GLY A 136 -6.57 -32.66 -20.35
N GLU A 137 -5.26 -32.85 -20.26
CA GLU A 137 -4.33 -31.75 -20.01
C GLU A 137 -3.11 -31.82 -20.93
N SER A 138 -2.58 -30.65 -21.28
CA SER A 138 -1.25 -30.51 -21.86
C SER A 138 -0.46 -29.49 -21.05
N TRP A 139 0.63 -29.94 -20.41
CA TRP A 139 1.42 -29.13 -19.48
C TRP A 139 2.52 -28.38 -20.23
N GLU A 140 2.21 -27.17 -20.70
CA GLU A 140 3.05 -26.39 -21.60
C GLU A 140 4.34 -25.89 -20.95
N CYS A 141 4.29 -25.48 -19.67
CA CYS A 141 5.48 -25.11 -18.92
C CYS A 141 5.34 -25.52 -17.45
N SER A 142 6.20 -26.43 -17.01
CA SER A 142 6.17 -27.03 -15.68
C SER A 142 7.56 -27.41 -15.21
N ALA A 143 7.94 -26.95 -14.02
CA ALA A 143 9.03 -27.53 -13.24
C ALA A 143 8.51 -28.51 -12.17
N HIS A 144 7.19 -28.74 -12.10
CA HIS A 144 6.59 -29.62 -11.11
C HIS A 144 6.99 -31.08 -11.35
N HIS A 145 7.19 -31.81 -10.27
CA HIS A 145 7.80 -33.14 -10.31
C HIS A 145 6.92 -34.20 -10.98
N ALA A 146 5.59 -34.05 -10.92
CA ALA A 146 4.61 -34.97 -11.49
C ALA A 146 4.67 -35.02 -13.03
N ASN A 147 4.76 -33.86 -13.69
CA ASN A 147 4.83 -33.75 -15.15
C ASN A 147 5.76 -32.58 -15.52
N ARG A 148 7.04 -32.87 -15.76
CA ARG A 148 8.08 -31.87 -16.04
C ARG A 148 8.12 -31.55 -17.53
N SER A 149 8.19 -30.28 -17.88
CA SER A 149 8.44 -29.87 -19.26
C SER A 149 9.84 -30.29 -19.70
N ILE A 150 9.92 -30.78 -20.93
CA ILE A 150 11.15 -31.25 -21.55
C ILE A 150 11.64 -30.22 -22.56
N ILE A 151 12.91 -29.82 -22.45
CA ILE A 151 13.62 -28.90 -23.35
C ILE A 151 14.69 -29.65 -24.14
N ARG A 152 15.07 -29.11 -25.30
CA ARG A 152 16.19 -29.65 -26.08
C ARG A 152 17.48 -28.89 -25.77
N VAL A 153 18.53 -29.62 -25.41
CA VAL A 153 19.89 -29.10 -25.18
C VAL A 153 20.86 -29.82 -26.11
N GLY A 154 21.26 -29.16 -27.21
CA GLY A 154 21.98 -29.82 -28.28
C GLY A 154 21.12 -30.92 -28.92
N GLU A 155 21.60 -32.17 -28.90
CA GLU A 155 20.89 -33.33 -29.47
C GLU A 155 20.08 -34.13 -28.43
N ILE A 156 19.93 -33.60 -27.20
CA ILE A 156 19.39 -34.35 -26.07
C ILE A 156 18.20 -33.62 -25.47
N ASP A 157 17.19 -34.39 -25.07
CA ASP A 157 16.03 -33.90 -24.35
C ASP A 157 16.27 -33.98 -22.82
N LEU A 158 16.00 -32.87 -22.11
CA LEU A 158 16.21 -32.71 -20.67
C LEU A 158 15.00 -32.07 -19.98
N PRO A 159 14.67 -32.46 -18.74
CA PRO A 159 13.76 -31.69 -17.90
C PRO A 159 14.20 -30.24 -17.67
N LEU A 160 13.24 -29.29 -17.73
CA LEU A 160 13.46 -27.86 -17.50
C LEU A 160 14.18 -27.56 -16.18
N VAL A 161 13.85 -28.31 -15.11
CA VAL A 161 14.45 -28.15 -13.78
C VAL A 161 15.99 -28.24 -13.80
N HIS A 162 16.57 -28.95 -14.78
CA HIS A 162 18.03 -29.04 -14.91
C HIS A 162 18.66 -27.74 -15.39
N LEU A 163 17.97 -27.03 -16.29
CA LEU A 163 18.40 -25.71 -16.72
C LEU A 163 18.27 -24.70 -15.57
N LEU A 164 17.17 -24.77 -14.81
CA LEU A 164 16.93 -23.91 -13.65
C LEU A 164 18.00 -24.10 -12.57
N ASN A 165 18.42 -25.33 -12.28
CA ASN A 165 19.50 -25.55 -11.33
C ASN A 165 20.88 -25.16 -11.85
N HIS A 166 21.08 -25.12 -13.18
CA HIS A 166 22.34 -24.72 -13.79
C HIS A 166 22.50 -23.19 -13.81
N CYS A 167 21.47 -22.48 -14.28
CA CYS A 167 21.51 -21.03 -14.48
C CYS A 167 20.16 -20.32 -14.21
N GLY A 168 19.38 -20.79 -13.23
CA GLY A 168 18.02 -20.34 -12.95
C GLY A 168 17.83 -18.85 -12.79
N SER A 169 18.74 -18.13 -12.12
CA SER A 169 18.63 -16.67 -11.99
C SER A 169 18.71 -15.93 -13.32
N SER A 170 19.43 -16.47 -14.32
CA SER A 170 19.41 -15.94 -15.69
C SER A 170 18.12 -16.30 -16.44
N ILE A 171 17.51 -17.44 -16.09
CA ILE A 171 16.28 -17.91 -16.75
C ILE A 171 15.05 -17.17 -16.23
N ILE A 172 14.82 -17.16 -14.91
CA ILE A 172 13.62 -16.58 -14.29
C ILE A 172 13.80 -15.17 -13.75
N GLY A 173 15.04 -14.69 -13.66
CA GLY A 173 15.38 -13.40 -13.09
C GLY A 173 15.87 -13.51 -11.64
N GLU A 174 16.84 -12.68 -11.28
CA GLU A 174 17.51 -12.72 -9.97
C GLU A 174 16.52 -12.53 -8.81
N GLN A 175 15.61 -11.55 -8.91
CA GLN A 175 14.66 -11.27 -7.84
C GLN A 175 13.63 -12.39 -7.67
N ILE A 176 13.06 -12.89 -8.78
CA ILE A 176 12.11 -14.02 -8.76
C ILE A 176 12.80 -15.28 -8.25
N TYR A 177 14.04 -15.54 -8.68
CA TYR A 177 14.84 -16.66 -8.19
C TYR A 177 15.03 -16.60 -6.66
N ARG A 178 15.22 -15.41 -6.08
CA ARG A 178 15.31 -15.26 -4.62
C ARG A 178 13.96 -15.42 -3.93
N ASP A 179 12.92 -14.77 -4.42
CA ASP A 179 11.57 -14.82 -3.84
C ASP A 179 11.00 -16.24 -3.83
N PHE A 180 11.18 -16.97 -4.93
CA PHE A 180 10.74 -18.36 -5.09
C PHE A 180 11.86 -19.37 -4.89
N LYS A 181 12.96 -18.96 -4.26
CA LYS A 181 13.92 -19.91 -3.71
C LYS A 181 14.52 -20.87 -4.77
N GLY A 182 14.64 -20.38 -6.01
CA GLY A 182 15.12 -21.11 -7.17
C GLY A 182 14.08 -22.01 -7.86
N ASP A 183 12.90 -22.19 -7.28
CA ASP A 183 11.81 -22.91 -7.91
C ASP A 183 11.15 -22.07 -9.01
N PHE A 184 10.67 -22.73 -10.06
CA PHE A 184 9.89 -22.06 -11.11
C PHE A 184 8.49 -21.76 -10.56
N PRO A 185 8.05 -20.48 -10.58
CA PRO A 185 6.92 -20.05 -9.76
C PRO A 185 5.55 -20.49 -10.27
N ILE A 186 5.43 -20.80 -11.56
CA ILE A 186 4.13 -21.01 -12.22
C ILE A 186 4.08 -22.31 -13.01
N LEU A 187 2.87 -22.81 -13.17
CA LEU A 187 2.51 -23.91 -14.05
C LEU A 187 1.51 -23.40 -15.09
N ILE A 188 1.73 -23.75 -16.36
CA ILE A 188 0.81 -23.44 -17.45
C ILE A 188 0.37 -24.73 -18.13
N LYS A 189 -0.93 -24.84 -18.40
CA LYS A 189 -1.52 -25.98 -19.11
C LYS A 189 -2.68 -25.58 -20.00
N PHE A 190 -2.94 -26.41 -21.00
CA PHE A 190 -4.24 -26.48 -21.64
C PHE A 190 -5.10 -27.51 -20.91
N ILE A 191 -6.38 -27.20 -20.70
CA ILE A 191 -7.39 -28.14 -20.20
C ILE A 191 -8.43 -28.36 -21.30
N ASP A 192 -8.71 -29.62 -21.60
CA ASP A 192 -9.77 -30.05 -22.51
C ASP A 192 -10.79 -30.93 -21.79
N SER A 193 -11.90 -30.29 -21.43
CA SER A 193 -12.98 -30.89 -20.65
C SER A 193 -14.05 -31.46 -21.58
N LYS A 194 -14.05 -32.77 -21.81
CA LYS A 194 -15.14 -33.48 -22.52
C LYS A 194 -16.30 -33.82 -21.58
N GLU A 195 -15.98 -34.09 -20.33
CA GLU A 195 -16.93 -34.30 -19.22
C GLU A 195 -16.59 -33.33 -18.09
N ASN A 196 -17.55 -33.06 -17.19
CA ASN A 196 -17.30 -32.19 -16.04
C ASN A 196 -16.07 -32.65 -15.24
N LEU A 197 -15.18 -31.72 -14.89
CA LEU A 197 -14.17 -31.95 -13.86
C LEU A 197 -14.87 -32.03 -12.50
N SER A 198 -14.21 -32.65 -11.52
CA SER A 198 -14.77 -32.68 -10.16
C SER A 198 -14.93 -31.28 -9.58
N ILE A 199 -15.89 -31.13 -8.67
CA ILE A 199 -15.92 -30.00 -7.75
C ILE A 199 -14.76 -30.10 -6.78
N GLN A 200 -13.97 -29.04 -6.68
CA GLN A 200 -12.75 -29.01 -5.90
C GLN A 200 -12.51 -27.62 -5.28
N VAL A 201 -11.61 -27.58 -4.30
CA VAL A 201 -11.11 -26.35 -3.69
C VAL A 201 -9.60 -26.51 -3.44
N HIS A 202 -8.90 -25.39 -3.45
CA HIS A 202 -7.45 -25.34 -3.23
C HIS A 202 -7.09 -24.55 -1.97
N PRO A 203 -6.08 -24.98 -1.21
CA PRO A 203 -5.58 -24.22 -0.07
C PRO A 203 -4.76 -22.99 -0.52
N SER A 204 -4.68 -21.97 0.35
CA SER A 204 -3.65 -20.92 0.25
C SER A 204 -2.28 -21.46 0.69
N ASP A 205 -1.20 -20.72 0.49
CA ASP A 205 0.13 -21.08 1.03
C ASP A 205 0.10 -21.28 2.55
N GLU A 206 -0.63 -20.42 3.26
CA GLU A 206 -0.79 -20.46 4.72
C GLU A 206 -1.55 -21.72 5.16
N ASP A 207 -2.61 -22.08 4.43
CA ASP A 207 -3.39 -23.29 4.70
C ASP A 207 -2.61 -24.55 4.35
N ALA A 208 -1.88 -24.56 3.24
CA ALA A 208 -1.07 -25.70 2.82
C ALA A 208 -0.01 -26.03 3.88
N ILE A 209 0.69 -25.02 4.40
CA ILE A 209 1.63 -25.17 5.51
C ILE A 209 0.93 -25.68 6.77
N ARG A 210 -0.22 -25.08 7.16
CA ARG A 210 -1.00 -25.49 8.35
C ARG A 210 -1.44 -26.95 8.27
N LEU A 211 -1.86 -27.40 7.08
CA LEU A 211 -2.34 -28.76 6.82
C LEU A 211 -1.20 -29.77 6.58
N GLY A 212 0.05 -29.31 6.58
CA GLY A 212 1.24 -30.16 6.45
C GLY A 212 1.47 -30.68 5.03
N GLU A 213 1.03 -29.93 4.02
CA GLU A 213 1.20 -30.29 2.62
C GLU A 213 2.66 -30.08 2.16
N SER A 214 3.08 -30.89 1.19
CA SER A 214 4.44 -30.80 0.62
C SER A 214 4.57 -29.77 -0.51
N GLU A 215 3.44 -29.25 -0.98
CA GLU A 215 3.33 -28.28 -2.08
C GLU A 215 2.81 -26.95 -1.56
N SER A 216 3.02 -25.89 -2.34
CA SER A 216 2.45 -24.57 -2.06
C SER A 216 0.93 -24.56 -2.23
N GLY A 217 0.32 -23.44 -1.85
CA GLY A 217 -1.06 -23.15 -2.20
C GLY A 217 -1.27 -23.12 -3.71
N LYS A 218 -2.54 -22.93 -4.11
CA LYS A 218 -2.90 -22.92 -5.51
C LYS A 218 -4.00 -21.91 -5.82
N THR A 219 -3.57 -20.82 -6.43
CA THR A 219 -4.36 -19.85 -7.17
C THR A 219 -4.29 -20.17 -8.65
N GLU A 220 -5.42 -20.14 -9.35
CA GLU A 220 -5.52 -20.46 -10.77
C GLU A 220 -6.12 -19.27 -11.55
N GLY A 221 -5.75 -19.18 -12.82
CA GLY A 221 -6.25 -18.21 -13.77
C GLY A 221 -6.65 -18.94 -15.05
N TRP A 222 -7.88 -18.74 -15.53
CA TRP A 222 -8.41 -19.42 -16.70
C TRP A 222 -8.69 -18.44 -17.83
N TYR A 223 -8.29 -18.79 -19.03
CA TYR A 223 -8.66 -18.11 -20.27
C TYR A 223 -9.38 -19.09 -21.19
N VAL A 224 -10.65 -18.86 -21.47
CA VAL A 224 -11.48 -19.74 -22.28
C VAL A 224 -11.09 -19.60 -23.75
N ILE A 225 -10.48 -20.65 -24.32
CA ILE A 225 -10.09 -20.69 -25.74
C ILE A 225 -11.33 -21.02 -26.58
N LYS A 226 -12.10 -22.02 -26.16
CA LYS A 226 -13.31 -22.46 -26.86
C LYS A 226 -14.31 -23.04 -25.87
N ALA A 227 -15.59 -22.74 -26.10
CA ALA A 227 -16.70 -23.29 -25.33
C ALA A 227 -17.79 -23.77 -26.30
N THR A 228 -18.35 -24.95 -26.06
CA THR A 228 -19.55 -25.43 -26.77
C THR A 228 -20.80 -24.68 -26.30
N GLU A 229 -21.88 -24.71 -27.08
CA GLU A 229 -23.14 -24.07 -26.70
C GLU A 229 -23.68 -24.68 -25.39
N GLY A 230 -23.97 -23.81 -24.41
CA GLY A 230 -24.43 -24.23 -23.08
C GLY A 230 -23.33 -24.72 -22.14
N ALA A 231 -22.04 -24.59 -22.50
CA ALA A 231 -20.94 -24.91 -21.59
C ALA A 231 -20.89 -23.93 -20.41
N GLN A 232 -20.62 -24.48 -19.22
CA GLN A 232 -20.67 -23.75 -17.96
C GLN A 232 -19.44 -24.03 -17.10
N ILE A 233 -19.08 -23.05 -16.28
CA ILE A 233 -18.14 -23.21 -15.17
C ILE A 233 -18.95 -23.11 -13.87
N TYR A 234 -18.61 -23.95 -12.89
CA TYR A 234 -19.24 -23.93 -11.58
C TYR A 234 -18.36 -23.15 -10.61
N LEU A 235 -18.90 -22.11 -9.96
CA LEU A 235 -18.16 -21.22 -9.05
C LEU A 235 -18.94 -21.00 -7.75
N GLY A 236 -18.37 -21.43 -6.62
CA GLY A 236 -18.99 -21.28 -5.31
C GLY A 236 -20.32 -22.00 -5.15
N LEU A 237 -20.96 -21.77 -4.00
CA LEU A 237 -22.24 -22.34 -3.63
C LEU A 237 -23.35 -21.30 -3.80
N ARG A 238 -24.56 -21.75 -4.15
CA ARG A 238 -25.77 -20.90 -4.14
C ARG A 238 -26.17 -20.52 -2.71
N GLU A 239 -25.98 -21.45 -1.78
CA GLU A 239 -26.23 -21.25 -0.35
C GLU A 239 -24.91 -21.21 0.42
N ARG A 240 -24.69 -20.14 1.19
CA ARG A 240 -23.40 -19.82 1.82
C ARG A 240 -22.95 -20.85 2.87
N ASP A 241 -23.89 -21.38 3.65
CA ASP A 241 -23.62 -22.20 4.85
C ASP A 241 -23.91 -23.69 4.64
N MET A 242 -23.91 -24.15 3.39
CA MET A 242 -24.24 -25.54 3.07
C MET A 242 -23.08 -26.50 3.41
N ASP A 243 -23.41 -27.70 3.91
CA ASP A 243 -22.42 -28.75 4.17
C ASP A 243 -21.86 -29.33 2.86
N LEU A 244 -20.53 -29.26 2.71
CA LEU A 244 -19.80 -29.79 1.56
C LEU A 244 -20.03 -31.28 1.31
N SER A 245 -20.43 -32.06 2.34
CA SER A 245 -20.69 -33.50 2.19
C SER A 245 -21.91 -33.85 1.33
N GLY A 246 -22.87 -32.93 1.23
CA GLY A 246 -24.12 -33.10 0.48
C GLY A 246 -24.12 -32.47 -0.91
N ILE A 247 -22.96 -32.02 -1.40
CA ILE A 247 -22.86 -31.26 -2.65
C ILE A 247 -23.33 -32.09 -3.84
N ASN A 248 -24.14 -31.42 -4.66
CA ASN A 248 -24.54 -31.85 -5.99
C ASN A 248 -24.63 -30.61 -6.89
N GLU A 249 -25.01 -30.81 -8.15
CA GLU A 249 -25.05 -29.74 -9.15
C GLU A 249 -26.01 -28.60 -8.81
N GLU A 250 -27.16 -28.89 -8.20
CA GLU A 250 -28.19 -27.88 -7.87
C GLU A 250 -27.70 -26.86 -6.83
N CYS A 251 -26.67 -27.22 -6.08
CA CYS A 251 -26.07 -26.39 -5.05
C CYS A 251 -25.08 -25.35 -5.60
N LEU A 252 -24.67 -25.46 -6.87
CA LEU A 252 -23.56 -24.69 -7.43
C LEU A 252 -24.07 -23.51 -8.25
N ASN A 253 -23.35 -22.39 -8.24
CA ASN A 253 -23.60 -21.35 -9.23
C ASN A 253 -22.95 -21.79 -10.55
N ALA A 254 -23.79 -22.03 -11.55
CA ALA A 254 -23.35 -22.31 -12.90
C ALA A 254 -23.28 -21.01 -13.69
N VAL A 255 -22.13 -20.74 -14.29
CA VAL A 255 -21.82 -19.52 -15.03
C VAL A 255 -21.57 -19.90 -16.48
N ASP A 256 -22.38 -19.37 -17.39
CA ASP A 256 -22.20 -19.58 -18.82
C ASP A 256 -20.88 -18.99 -19.30
N VAL A 257 -20.17 -19.67 -20.19
CA VAL A 257 -18.88 -19.20 -20.70
C VAL A 257 -18.83 -19.08 -22.21
N LYS A 258 -18.01 -18.15 -22.69
CA LYS A 258 -17.68 -17.99 -24.11
C LYS A 258 -16.17 -17.81 -24.32
N SER A 259 -15.76 -17.97 -25.57
CA SER A 259 -14.38 -17.69 -25.99
C SER A 259 -13.94 -16.29 -25.57
N GLY A 260 -12.75 -16.20 -24.97
CA GLY A 260 -12.15 -14.95 -24.49
C GLY A 260 -12.53 -14.57 -23.06
N ASP A 261 -13.47 -15.26 -22.42
CA ASP A 261 -13.75 -15.05 -20.99
C ASP A 261 -12.51 -15.42 -20.17
N THR A 262 -12.23 -14.61 -19.15
CA THR A 262 -11.09 -14.80 -18.24
C THR A 262 -11.60 -14.88 -16.80
N PHE A 263 -11.09 -15.83 -16.02
CA PHE A 263 -11.48 -16.05 -14.63
C PHE A 263 -10.24 -16.09 -13.72
N LEU A 264 -10.36 -15.51 -12.52
CA LEU A 264 -9.41 -15.68 -11.43
C LEU A 264 -10.04 -16.56 -10.36
N ILE A 265 -9.37 -17.66 -10.03
CA ILE A 265 -9.80 -18.63 -9.03
C ILE A 265 -8.81 -18.55 -7.87
N SER A 266 -9.11 -17.68 -6.91
CA SER A 266 -8.31 -17.56 -5.69
C SER A 266 -8.41 -18.82 -4.83
N ALA A 267 -7.34 -19.12 -4.09
CA ALA A 267 -7.37 -20.16 -3.07
C ALA A 267 -8.61 -20.04 -2.15
N GLY A 268 -9.18 -21.19 -1.80
CA GLY A 268 -10.43 -21.31 -1.04
C GLY A 268 -11.71 -21.23 -1.86
N THR A 269 -11.63 -20.88 -3.15
CA THR A 269 -12.80 -20.86 -4.05
C THR A 269 -13.19 -22.30 -4.43
N LEU A 270 -14.41 -22.72 -4.10
CA LEU A 270 -14.96 -23.98 -4.59
C LEU A 270 -15.32 -23.84 -6.08
N HIS A 271 -14.87 -24.75 -6.95
CA HIS A 271 -15.09 -24.60 -8.39
C HIS A 271 -15.04 -25.92 -9.16
N ALA A 272 -15.47 -25.89 -10.42
CA ALA A 272 -15.20 -26.91 -11.43
C ALA A 272 -15.34 -26.37 -12.86
N ILE A 273 -14.56 -26.94 -13.77
CA ILE A 273 -14.71 -26.72 -15.22
C ILE A 273 -15.74 -27.73 -15.74
N GLY A 274 -16.82 -27.23 -16.35
CA GLY A 274 -17.85 -28.08 -16.96
C GLY A 274 -17.44 -28.66 -18.31
N ALA A 275 -18.27 -29.56 -18.83
CA ALA A 275 -18.06 -30.24 -20.10
C ALA A 275 -18.11 -29.28 -21.30
N GLY A 276 -17.36 -29.62 -22.35
CA GLY A 276 -17.31 -28.89 -23.61
C GLY A 276 -16.48 -27.60 -23.58
N ILE A 277 -15.49 -27.52 -22.69
CA ILE A 277 -14.61 -26.35 -22.50
C ILE A 277 -13.16 -26.71 -22.82
N LEU A 278 -12.54 -25.95 -23.71
CA LEU A 278 -11.10 -25.91 -23.94
C LEU A 278 -10.58 -24.57 -23.41
N LEU A 279 -9.65 -24.61 -22.46
CA LEU A 279 -9.10 -23.39 -21.86
C LEU A 279 -7.59 -23.47 -21.64
N PHE A 280 -6.99 -22.30 -21.52
CA PHE A 280 -5.63 -22.09 -21.03
C PHE A 280 -5.72 -21.81 -19.54
N GLU A 281 -4.93 -22.53 -18.74
CA GLU A 281 -4.79 -22.29 -17.31
C GLU A 281 -3.35 -21.89 -16.98
N ILE A 282 -3.22 -20.82 -16.20
CA ILE A 282 -2.02 -20.42 -15.49
C ILE A 282 -2.28 -20.55 -13.99
N GLN A 283 -1.31 -21.07 -13.25
CA GLN A 283 -1.47 -21.28 -11.81
C GLN A 283 -0.12 -21.19 -11.11
N GLU A 284 -0.14 -21.09 -9.78
CA GLU A 284 1.01 -21.41 -8.94
C GLU A 284 1.57 -22.80 -9.29
N SER A 285 2.85 -23.05 -9.04
CA SER A 285 3.54 -24.33 -9.35
C SER A 285 3.15 -25.46 -8.37
N SER A 286 1.86 -25.79 -8.29
CA SER A 286 1.23 -26.74 -7.36
C SER A 286 0.18 -27.59 -8.07
N ASP A 287 0.13 -28.90 -7.84
CA ASP A 287 -0.93 -29.81 -8.33
C ASP A 287 -1.91 -30.20 -7.20
N LEU A 288 -1.82 -29.52 -6.05
CA LEU A 288 -2.61 -29.82 -4.86
C LEU A 288 -4.11 -29.54 -5.06
N THR A 289 -4.93 -30.57 -4.87
CA THR A 289 -6.37 -30.52 -5.14
C THR A 289 -7.18 -31.21 -4.06
N TYR A 290 -8.10 -30.50 -3.39
CA TYR A 290 -9.07 -31.11 -2.48
C TYR A 290 -10.38 -31.33 -3.21
N ARG A 291 -10.58 -32.58 -3.66
CA ARG A 291 -11.80 -33.01 -4.35
C ARG A 291 -12.97 -33.11 -3.39
N VAL A 292 -14.09 -32.46 -3.71
CA VAL A 292 -15.29 -32.43 -2.87
C VAL A 292 -16.38 -33.34 -3.43
N TRP A 293 -16.64 -33.25 -4.73
CA TRP A 293 -17.65 -34.08 -5.40
C TRP A 293 -17.23 -34.36 -6.84
N ASP A 294 -17.60 -35.53 -7.37
CA ASP A 294 -17.05 -36.01 -8.63
C ASP A 294 -18.05 -36.71 -9.56
N TRP A 295 -19.29 -36.23 -9.57
CA TRP A 295 -20.31 -36.65 -10.54
C TRP A 295 -20.57 -38.17 -10.55
N GLY A 296 -20.42 -38.81 -9.39
CA GLY A 296 -20.61 -40.26 -9.22
C GLY A 296 -19.40 -41.14 -9.59
N ARG A 297 -18.26 -40.55 -9.99
CA ARG A 297 -17.02 -41.32 -10.23
C ARG A 297 -16.37 -41.75 -8.91
N GLU A 298 -15.90 -42.99 -8.84
CA GLU A 298 -15.23 -43.54 -7.66
C GLU A 298 -13.77 -43.05 -7.57
N ARG A 299 -13.59 -41.80 -7.12
CA ARG A 299 -12.28 -41.22 -6.78
C ARG A 299 -12.28 -40.69 -5.35
N GLU A 300 -11.09 -40.59 -4.78
CA GLU A 300 -10.90 -40.08 -3.42
C GLU A 300 -11.43 -38.65 -3.26
N LEU A 301 -12.18 -38.45 -2.17
CA LEU A 301 -12.71 -37.15 -1.74
C LEU A 301 -11.97 -36.68 -0.50
N HIS A 302 -11.81 -35.37 -0.36
CA HIS A 302 -10.99 -34.69 0.63
C HIS A 302 -11.84 -33.74 1.48
N LEU A 303 -13.02 -34.20 1.91
CA LEU A 303 -14.05 -33.33 2.52
C LEU A 303 -13.56 -32.58 3.76
N GLU A 304 -12.81 -33.23 4.65
CA GLU A 304 -12.30 -32.59 5.87
C GLU A 304 -11.33 -31.45 5.54
N LYS A 305 -10.35 -31.69 4.66
CA LYS A 305 -9.41 -30.66 4.22
C LYS A 305 -10.10 -29.53 3.44
N ALA A 306 -11.07 -29.88 2.60
CA ALA A 306 -11.84 -28.90 1.84
C ALA A 306 -12.63 -27.95 2.75
N LYS A 307 -13.24 -28.46 3.83
CA LYS A 307 -13.96 -27.66 4.82
C LYS A 307 -13.05 -26.66 5.54
N GLU A 308 -11.79 -27.00 5.78
CA GLU A 308 -10.84 -26.12 6.46
C GLU A 308 -10.35 -24.94 5.61
N VAL A 309 -10.44 -25.03 4.28
CA VAL A 309 -9.88 -24.02 3.37
C VAL A 309 -10.94 -23.32 2.52
N TYR A 310 -12.16 -23.84 2.48
CA TYR A 310 -13.25 -23.23 1.73
C TYR A 310 -13.58 -21.83 2.27
N VAL A 311 -13.56 -20.85 1.37
CA VAL A 311 -13.96 -19.48 1.65
C VAL A 311 -15.27 -19.19 0.90
N PRO A 312 -16.38 -18.87 1.60
CA PRO A 312 -17.64 -18.60 0.95
C PRO A 312 -17.57 -17.39 0.01
N THR A 313 -17.78 -17.62 -1.29
CA THR A 313 -17.79 -16.60 -2.33
C THR A 313 -19.06 -15.75 -2.26
N GLN A 314 -18.94 -14.43 -2.07
CA GLN A 314 -20.10 -13.53 -1.97
C GLN A 314 -20.68 -13.10 -3.32
N ASN A 315 -19.84 -12.98 -4.37
CA ASN A 315 -20.28 -12.62 -5.71
C ASN A 315 -19.42 -13.33 -6.77
N VAL A 316 -20.02 -14.27 -7.50
CA VAL A 316 -19.35 -15.08 -8.51
C VAL A 316 -18.99 -14.28 -9.77
N GLU A 317 -19.71 -13.19 -10.07
CA GLU A 317 -19.40 -12.33 -11.22
C GLU A 317 -18.06 -11.63 -11.06
N ASN A 318 -17.64 -11.36 -9.82
CA ASN A 318 -16.34 -10.74 -9.54
C ASN A 318 -15.16 -11.67 -9.84
N LEU A 319 -15.40 -12.98 -10.00
CA LEU A 319 -14.36 -13.94 -10.39
C LEU A 319 -14.08 -13.87 -11.90
N ARG A 320 -15.06 -13.44 -12.71
CA ARG A 320 -14.87 -13.14 -14.13
C ARG A 320 -14.16 -11.79 -14.28
N GLN A 321 -12.96 -11.80 -14.85
CA GLN A 321 -12.11 -10.62 -14.95
C GLN A 321 -12.38 -9.84 -16.23
N THR A 322 -12.36 -8.51 -16.11
CA THR A 322 -12.41 -7.60 -17.27
C THR A 322 -10.98 -7.16 -17.62
N PRO A 323 -10.51 -7.38 -18.87
CA PRO A 323 -9.19 -6.94 -19.28
C PRO A 323 -8.97 -5.43 -19.12
N GLN A 324 -7.77 -5.04 -18.75
CA GLN A 324 -7.36 -3.64 -18.59
C GLN A 324 -6.18 -3.32 -19.50
N ASP A 325 -6.18 -2.14 -20.13
CA ASP A 325 -5.03 -1.64 -20.89
C ASP A 325 -4.09 -0.89 -19.93
N LEU A 326 -2.95 -1.48 -19.61
CA LEU A 326 -1.95 -0.96 -18.68
C LEU A 326 -0.60 -0.87 -19.38
N ALA A 327 0.01 0.32 -19.42
CA ALA A 327 1.33 0.57 -20.00
C ALA A 327 1.50 0.04 -21.44
N GLY A 328 0.44 0.09 -22.26
CA GLY A 328 0.45 -0.39 -23.64
C GLY A 328 0.21 -1.91 -23.81
N GLU A 329 -0.03 -2.63 -22.73
CA GLU A 329 -0.40 -4.04 -22.73
C GLU A 329 -1.84 -4.24 -22.28
N ARG A 330 -2.53 -5.22 -22.88
CA ARG A 330 -3.85 -5.64 -22.42
C ARG A 330 -3.69 -6.76 -21.40
N VAL A 331 -3.72 -6.39 -20.12
CA VAL A 331 -3.60 -7.28 -18.96
C VAL A 331 -4.93 -7.97 -18.71
N LEU A 332 -4.90 -9.29 -18.62
CA LEU A 332 -6.05 -10.16 -18.39
C LEU A 332 -6.18 -10.55 -16.92
N LEU A 333 -5.06 -10.90 -16.28
CA LEU A 333 -4.94 -11.23 -14.86
C LEU A 333 -3.67 -10.60 -14.30
N ASP A 334 -3.72 -10.06 -13.08
CA ASP A 334 -2.54 -9.55 -12.37
C ASP A 334 -2.65 -9.88 -10.88
N THR A 335 -1.86 -10.85 -10.45
CA THR A 335 -1.93 -11.41 -9.09
C THR A 335 -0.56 -11.36 -8.42
N PHE A 336 -0.49 -11.78 -7.16
CA PHE A 336 0.78 -11.97 -6.46
C PHE A 336 1.70 -13.01 -7.13
N TYR A 337 1.11 -14.06 -7.71
CA TYR A 337 1.81 -15.26 -8.19
C TYR A 337 2.09 -15.26 -9.68
N PHE A 338 1.28 -14.56 -10.46
CA PHE A 338 1.42 -14.47 -11.91
C PHE A 338 0.65 -13.29 -12.51
N THR A 339 1.10 -12.86 -13.69
CA THR A 339 0.44 -11.90 -14.55
C THR A 339 0.23 -12.54 -15.93
N LEU A 340 -0.98 -12.37 -16.48
CA LEU A 340 -1.37 -12.83 -17.80
C LEU A 340 -1.77 -11.63 -18.65
N SER A 341 -1.16 -11.44 -19.81
CA SER A 341 -1.55 -10.40 -20.77
C SER A 341 -1.68 -10.95 -22.18
N SER A 342 -2.45 -10.28 -23.04
CA SER A 342 -2.43 -10.54 -24.49
C SER A 342 -1.46 -9.57 -25.18
N ILE A 343 -0.59 -10.10 -26.05
CA ILE A 343 0.42 -9.29 -26.76
C ILE A 343 -0.03 -8.98 -28.18
N ARG A 344 0.45 -7.85 -28.71
CA ARG A 344 0.41 -7.47 -30.12
C ARG A 344 1.83 -7.23 -30.64
N ASP A 345 1.98 -7.10 -31.96
CA ASP A 345 3.22 -6.73 -32.64
C ASP A 345 3.92 -5.56 -31.95
N SER A 346 5.09 -5.83 -31.38
CA SER A 346 5.83 -4.83 -30.61
C SER A 346 7.25 -5.29 -30.26
N GLU A 347 8.06 -4.32 -29.85
CA GLU A 347 9.26 -4.58 -29.07
C GLU A 347 8.84 -4.80 -27.61
N GLN A 348 9.36 -5.85 -26.98
CA GLN A 348 9.03 -6.26 -25.62
C GLN A 348 10.29 -6.23 -24.77
N GLU A 349 10.15 -5.85 -23.50
CA GLU A 349 11.22 -5.88 -22.51
C GLU A 349 10.86 -6.86 -21.41
N THR A 350 11.80 -7.71 -21.00
CA THR A 350 11.58 -8.68 -19.92
C THR A 350 11.60 -8.04 -18.54
N LYS A 351 12.27 -6.89 -18.40
CA LYS A 351 12.39 -6.14 -17.14
C LYS A 351 12.78 -7.02 -15.95
N GLY A 352 13.77 -7.88 -16.17
CA GLY A 352 14.27 -8.79 -15.15
C GLY A 352 13.35 -9.95 -14.79
N SER A 353 12.23 -10.13 -15.50
CA SER A 353 11.33 -11.29 -15.42
C SER A 353 11.57 -12.27 -16.56
N PHE A 354 10.94 -13.43 -16.54
CA PHE A 354 10.85 -14.31 -17.70
C PHE A 354 9.50 -14.14 -18.37
N HIS A 355 9.41 -14.39 -19.68
CA HIS A 355 8.13 -14.40 -20.39
C HIS A 355 7.86 -15.78 -20.99
N LEU A 356 6.70 -16.34 -20.67
CA LEU A 356 6.14 -17.49 -21.39
C LEU A 356 5.14 -16.99 -22.42
N LEU A 357 5.41 -17.26 -23.69
CA LEU A 357 4.59 -16.85 -24.82
C LEU A 357 3.86 -18.08 -25.34
N THR A 358 2.53 -18.05 -25.32
CA THR A 358 1.68 -19.16 -25.75
C THR A 358 0.78 -18.71 -26.89
N CYS A 359 0.89 -19.36 -28.05
CA CYS A 359 0.06 -19.03 -29.21
C CYS A 359 -1.23 -19.84 -29.15
N LEU A 360 -2.36 -19.15 -29.00
CA LEU A 360 -3.69 -19.76 -28.96
C LEU A 360 -4.34 -19.88 -30.34
N GLU A 361 -3.94 -19.01 -31.26
CA GLU A 361 -4.46 -18.99 -32.63
C GLU A 361 -3.41 -18.36 -33.56
N GLY A 362 -3.24 -18.96 -34.73
CA GLY A 362 -2.32 -18.51 -35.78
C GLY A 362 -0.86 -18.82 -35.50
N MET A 363 0.02 -17.82 -35.62
CA MET A 363 1.46 -17.95 -35.39
C MET A 363 2.08 -16.66 -34.85
N ALA A 364 3.25 -16.77 -34.24
CA ALA A 364 4.08 -15.63 -33.86
C ALA A 364 5.56 -15.88 -34.14
N GLU A 365 6.30 -14.84 -34.49
CA GLU A 365 7.75 -14.88 -34.65
C GLU A 365 8.41 -14.07 -33.54
N VAL A 366 9.34 -14.69 -32.81
CA VAL A 366 10.09 -14.05 -31.72
C VAL A 366 11.55 -13.94 -32.12
N VAL A 367 12.07 -12.72 -32.13
CA VAL A 367 13.43 -12.41 -32.58
C VAL A 367 14.22 -11.73 -31.46
N CYS A 368 15.33 -12.34 -31.05
CA CYS A 368 16.24 -11.79 -30.05
C CYS A 368 17.67 -12.33 -30.24
N GLY A 369 18.68 -11.50 -29.99
CA GLY A 369 20.09 -11.95 -30.04
C GLY A 369 20.56 -12.52 -31.38
N GLY A 370 19.90 -12.16 -32.48
CA GLY A 370 20.16 -12.72 -33.83
C GLY A 370 19.54 -14.11 -34.09
N VAL A 371 18.78 -14.64 -33.12
CA VAL A 371 17.99 -15.87 -33.24
C VAL A 371 16.53 -15.51 -33.52
N SER A 372 15.88 -16.24 -34.42
CA SER A 372 14.43 -16.16 -34.68
C SER A 372 13.80 -17.51 -34.41
N GLU A 373 12.72 -17.52 -33.63
CA GLU A 373 11.92 -18.71 -33.33
C GLU A 373 10.44 -18.45 -33.65
N VAL A 374 9.83 -19.37 -34.41
CA VAL A 374 8.43 -19.29 -34.81
C VAL A 374 7.58 -20.16 -33.88
N LEU A 375 6.55 -19.58 -33.28
CA LEU A 375 5.55 -20.20 -32.43
C LEU A 375 4.27 -20.47 -33.23
N LYS A 376 3.81 -21.72 -33.28
CA LYS A 376 2.53 -22.08 -33.89
C LYS A 376 1.41 -22.20 -32.86
N THR A 377 0.17 -22.24 -33.32
CA THR A 377 -1.00 -22.53 -32.47
C THR A 377 -0.76 -23.77 -31.59
N GLY A 378 -1.05 -23.63 -30.30
CA GLY A 378 -0.84 -24.67 -29.29
C GLY A 378 0.59 -24.83 -28.81
N GLU A 379 1.57 -24.05 -29.32
CA GLU A 379 2.94 -24.06 -28.81
C GLU A 379 3.17 -22.96 -27.76
N THR A 380 4.11 -23.23 -26.84
CA THR A 380 4.63 -22.28 -25.86
C THR A 380 6.16 -22.18 -25.96
N ILE A 381 6.69 -20.97 -25.82
CA ILE A 381 8.13 -20.72 -25.64
C ILE A 381 8.41 -19.94 -24.36
N LEU A 382 9.57 -20.19 -23.77
CA LEU A 382 10.14 -19.42 -22.67
C LEU A 382 11.20 -18.47 -23.21
N VAL A 383 11.04 -17.18 -22.92
CA VAL A 383 12.04 -16.14 -23.10
C VAL A 383 12.73 -15.91 -21.74
N PRO A 384 14.02 -16.27 -21.59
CA PRO A 384 14.78 -16.05 -20.36
C PRO A 384 14.89 -14.58 -19.95
N ALA A 385 14.97 -14.32 -18.65
CA ALA A 385 15.15 -12.99 -18.07
C ALA A 385 16.48 -12.31 -18.43
N SER A 386 17.52 -13.08 -18.77
CA SER A 386 18.78 -12.54 -19.31
C SER A 386 18.62 -11.88 -20.68
N ILE A 387 17.55 -12.17 -21.41
CA ILE A 387 17.20 -11.47 -22.65
C ILE A 387 16.48 -10.18 -22.27
N LYS A 388 17.16 -9.03 -22.34
CA LYS A 388 16.59 -7.75 -21.89
C LYS A 388 15.44 -7.26 -22.76
N SER A 389 15.53 -7.44 -24.08
CA SER A 389 14.47 -7.13 -25.02
C SER A 389 14.40 -8.13 -26.17
N TYR A 390 13.23 -8.23 -26.78
CA TYR A 390 12.98 -9.03 -27.98
C TYR A 390 11.88 -8.41 -28.82
N ARG A 391 11.89 -8.69 -30.12
CA ARG A 391 10.79 -8.34 -31.02
C ARG A 391 9.84 -9.51 -31.16
N ILE A 392 8.54 -9.24 -31.18
CA ILE A 392 7.53 -10.22 -31.53
C ILE A 392 6.61 -9.69 -32.63
N SER A 393 6.37 -10.55 -33.63
CA SER A 393 5.35 -10.36 -34.67
C SER A 393 4.27 -11.42 -34.46
N VAL A 394 3.00 -11.02 -34.39
CA VAL A 394 1.86 -11.85 -34.00
C VAL A 394 0.80 -11.84 -35.10
N GLU A 395 0.52 -13.01 -35.65
CA GLU A 395 -0.63 -13.26 -36.51
C GLU A 395 -1.63 -14.14 -35.77
N GLY A 396 -2.57 -13.54 -35.05
CA GLY A 396 -3.59 -14.24 -34.26
C GLY A 396 -3.58 -13.86 -32.78
N THR A 397 -3.71 -14.84 -31.89
CA THR A 397 -3.82 -14.61 -30.44
C THR A 397 -2.63 -15.22 -29.70
N VAL A 398 -1.88 -14.40 -28.97
CA VAL A 398 -0.75 -14.83 -28.12
C VAL A 398 -0.91 -14.29 -26.71
N LEU A 399 -0.78 -15.18 -25.73
CA LEU A 399 -0.73 -14.84 -24.32
C LEU A 399 0.71 -14.75 -23.81
N LYS A 400 0.96 -13.77 -22.95
CA LYS A 400 2.18 -13.62 -22.15
C LYS A 400 1.89 -13.96 -20.71
N SER A 401 2.64 -14.90 -20.16
CA SER A 401 2.64 -15.21 -18.73
C SER A 401 3.99 -14.84 -18.13
N TYR A 402 3.97 -14.08 -17.04
CA TYR A 402 5.17 -13.59 -16.36
C TYR A 402 4.87 -13.24 -14.90
N LEU A 403 5.89 -12.87 -14.13
CA LEU A 403 5.71 -12.30 -12.80
C LEU A 403 6.26 -10.88 -12.76
N ARG A 404 5.58 -9.99 -12.04
CA ARG A 404 6.08 -8.63 -11.86
C ARG A 404 7.38 -8.58 -11.07
N THR A 405 8.29 -7.72 -11.48
CA THR A 405 9.54 -7.41 -10.79
C THR A 405 9.58 -5.94 -10.37
N PRO A 406 10.55 -5.53 -9.54
CA PRO A 406 10.72 -4.12 -9.22
C PRO A 406 11.00 -3.22 -10.44
N GLU A 407 11.65 -3.74 -11.49
CA GLU A 407 11.90 -3.00 -12.74
C GLU A 407 10.60 -2.60 -13.48
N GLN A 408 9.46 -3.21 -13.12
CA GLN A 408 8.14 -2.90 -13.69
C GLN A 408 7.35 -1.88 -12.87
N ILE A 409 7.86 -1.43 -11.72
CA ILE A 409 7.24 -0.39 -10.91
C ILE A 409 7.45 0.95 -11.60
N ASP A 410 6.36 1.68 -11.87
CA ASP A 410 6.48 3.04 -12.38
C ASP A 410 7.07 3.94 -11.28
N PRO A 411 8.27 4.53 -11.49
CA PRO A 411 8.91 5.37 -10.48
C PRO A 411 8.09 6.62 -10.10
N VAL A 412 7.04 6.95 -10.86
CA VAL A 412 6.11 8.06 -10.57
C VAL A 412 5.25 7.82 -9.33
N ILE A 413 5.07 6.56 -8.88
CA ILE A 413 4.24 6.29 -7.70
C ILE A 413 4.90 6.78 -6.39
N PHE A 414 6.23 6.91 -6.39
CA PHE A 414 7.02 7.43 -5.27
C PHE A 414 6.96 8.96 -5.30
N GLN A 415 6.15 9.54 -4.43
CA GLN A 415 6.07 11.00 -4.23
C GLN A 415 7.17 11.44 -3.26
N THR A 416 7.13 12.70 -2.82
CA THR A 416 8.19 13.25 -1.95
C THR A 416 8.25 12.58 -0.57
N TYR A 417 7.12 12.15 0.01
CA TYR A 417 7.06 11.61 1.39
C TYR A 417 6.15 10.37 1.54
N ASP A 418 5.47 9.98 0.46
CA ASP A 418 4.52 8.86 0.45
C ASP A 418 4.53 8.14 -0.90
N VAL A 419 3.88 6.99 -0.94
CA VAL A 419 3.52 6.32 -2.20
C VAL A 419 2.07 6.66 -2.51
N ARG A 420 1.77 7.01 -3.76
CA ARG A 420 0.40 7.32 -4.19
C ARG A 420 0.20 6.99 -5.66
N ALA A 421 -0.83 6.21 -5.96
CA ALA A 421 -1.15 5.82 -7.32
C ALA A 421 -2.61 5.38 -7.46
N LEU A 422 -3.05 5.17 -8.70
CA LEU A 422 -4.26 4.39 -8.96
C LEU A 422 -4.08 2.98 -8.41
N GLU A 423 -5.15 2.37 -7.90
CA GLU A 423 -5.09 1.03 -7.34
C GLU A 423 -4.63 -0.03 -8.35
N THR A 424 -4.86 0.21 -9.65
CA THR A 424 -4.40 -0.62 -10.77
C THR A 424 -2.87 -0.61 -10.94
N SER A 425 -2.20 0.44 -10.48
CA SER A 425 -0.73 0.52 -10.41
C SER A 425 -0.16 -0.05 -9.11
N LEU A 426 -1.01 -0.45 -8.17
CA LEU A 426 -0.66 -1.05 -6.88
C LEU A 426 -1.09 -2.53 -6.86
N SER A 427 -0.64 -3.31 -7.84
CA SER A 427 -0.89 -4.75 -7.87
C SER A 427 -0.23 -5.46 -6.69
N ASP A 428 -0.70 -6.66 -6.34
CA ASP A 428 -0.28 -7.35 -5.12
C ASP A 428 1.23 -7.51 -5.04
N ARG A 429 1.88 -7.87 -6.15
CA ARG A 429 3.33 -8.06 -6.20
C ARG A 429 4.11 -6.73 -6.08
N ILE A 430 3.55 -5.62 -6.57
CA ILE A 430 4.12 -4.29 -6.35
C ILE A 430 4.01 -3.92 -4.86
N CYS A 431 2.85 -4.12 -4.23
CA CYS A 431 2.66 -3.89 -2.80
C CYS A 431 3.62 -4.73 -1.94
N TYR A 432 3.88 -5.97 -2.33
CA TYR A 432 4.92 -6.81 -1.71
C TYR A 432 6.31 -6.17 -1.76
N TYR A 433 6.73 -5.67 -2.91
CA TYR A 433 8.04 -5.00 -3.02
C TYR A 433 8.09 -3.67 -2.28
N LEU A 434 6.98 -2.90 -2.24
CA LEU A 434 6.89 -1.68 -1.42
C LEU A 434 7.08 -2.00 0.08
N GLY A 435 6.45 -3.07 0.58
CA GLY A 435 6.61 -3.53 1.95
C GLY A 435 8.03 -4.03 2.23
N LYS A 436 8.59 -4.84 1.32
CA LYS A 436 9.96 -5.38 1.44
C LYS A 436 11.02 -4.28 1.41
N GLY A 437 10.81 -3.24 0.60
CA GLY A 437 11.66 -2.05 0.55
C GLY A 437 11.66 -1.29 1.86
N TYR A 438 10.48 -0.98 2.40
CA TYR A 438 10.35 -0.32 3.70
C TYR A 438 11.00 -1.14 4.84
N GLY A 439 10.71 -2.44 4.92
CA GLY A 439 11.30 -3.30 5.95
C GLY A 439 12.82 -3.48 5.80
N THR A 440 13.34 -3.50 4.57
CA THR A 440 14.79 -3.50 4.29
C THR A 440 15.43 -2.20 4.77
N TYR A 441 14.86 -1.07 4.36
CA TYR A 441 15.32 0.25 4.76
C TYR A 441 15.36 0.38 6.29
N LEU A 442 14.28 0.01 6.99
CA LEU A 442 14.20 0.10 8.43
C LEU A 442 15.26 -0.76 9.13
N ARG A 443 15.48 -1.99 8.66
CA ARG A 443 16.54 -2.87 9.20
C ARG A 443 17.93 -2.30 8.98
N ARG A 444 18.20 -1.67 7.84
CA ARG A 444 19.49 -1.01 7.56
C ARG A 444 19.68 0.21 8.46
N LEU A 445 18.67 1.07 8.54
CA LEU A 445 18.66 2.26 9.38
C LEU A 445 18.98 1.91 10.84
N LYS A 446 18.41 0.82 11.36
CA LYS A 446 18.58 0.36 12.74
C LYS A 446 19.73 -0.64 12.93
N SER A 447 20.40 -1.03 11.86
CA SER A 447 21.40 -2.12 11.88
C SER A 447 20.90 -3.40 12.57
N ALA A 448 19.62 -3.74 12.37
CA ALA A 448 18.94 -4.80 13.11
C ALA A 448 18.93 -6.15 12.37
N PRO A 449 19.18 -7.28 13.05
CA PRO A 449 18.99 -8.61 12.51
C PRO A 449 17.49 -8.94 12.32
N THR A 450 17.23 -10.08 11.68
CA THR A 450 15.85 -10.58 11.45
C THR A 450 15.14 -10.84 12.77
N GLY A 451 13.88 -10.41 12.86
CA GLY A 451 12.97 -10.71 13.97
C GLY A 451 13.07 -9.76 15.17
N GLU A 452 13.95 -8.75 15.14
CA GLU A 452 14.07 -7.78 16.24
C GLU A 452 13.12 -6.59 16.14
N LEU A 453 12.84 -6.13 14.92
CA LEU A 453 12.02 -4.93 14.70
C LEU A 453 10.55 -5.28 14.53
N TRP A 454 9.68 -4.40 15.02
CA TRP A 454 8.23 -4.49 14.87
C TRP A 454 7.66 -3.25 14.19
N VAL A 455 6.64 -3.40 13.34
CA VAL A 455 5.93 -2.27 12.72
C VAL A 455 4.42 -2.48 12.74
N CYS A 456 3.66 -1.39 12.78
CA CYS A 456 2.20 -1.42 12.65
C CYS A 456 1.78 -1.24 11.19
N ILE A 457 0.85 -2.05 10.69
CA ILE A 457 0.28 -1.89 9.34
C ILE A 457 -1.23 -1.85 9.46
N GLY A 458 -1.83 -0.79 8.93
CA GLY A 458 -3.27 -0.53 8.92
C GLY A 458 -3.65 0.33 7.72
N GLY A 459 -4.92 0.68 7.58
CA GLY A 459 -5.36 1.51 6.46
C GLY A 459 -6.81 1.97 6.53
N GLY A 460 -7.13 2.94 5.67
CA GLY A 460 -8.46 3.52 5.57
C GLY A 460 -9.47 2.63 4.85
N ILE A 461 -10.68 3.13 4.65
CA ILE A 461 -11.87 2.36 4.23
C ILE A 461 -12.01 2.14 2.72
N ARG A 462 -10.97 2.48 1.93
CA ARG A 462 -10.95 2.30 0.47
C ARG A 462 -11.09 0.82 0.09
N LEU A 463 -11.78 0.55 -1.01
CA LEU A 463 -12.09 -0.82 -1.46
C LEU A 463 -10.83 -1.68 -1.69
N SER A 464 -9.73 -1.07 -2.14
CA SER A 464 -8.46 -1.75 -2.35
C SER A 464 -7.60 -1.93 -1.10
N THR A 465 -7.93 -1.32 0.05
CA THR A 465 -7.08 -1.36 1.25
C THR A 465 -6.84 -2.78 1.73
N GLU A 466 -7.89 -3.59 1.87
CA GLU A 466 -7.77 -4.98 2.34
C GLU A 466 -6.91 -5.83 1.38
N ARG A 467 -7.10 -5.65 0.06
CA ARG A 467 -6.28 -6.32 -0.96
C ARG A 467 -4.81 -5.92 -0.86
N ILE A 468 -4.52 -4.62 -0.69
CA ILE A 468 -3.14 -4.09 -0.61
C ILE A 468 -2.46 -4.54 0.69
N ARG A 469 -3.20 -4.61 1.80
CA ARG A 469 -2.65 -4.89 3.14
C ARG A 469 -1.96 -6.25 3.19
N LYS A 470 -2.58 -7.31 2.67
CA LYS A 470 -2.04 -8.68 2.73
C LYS A 470 -0.63 -8.82 2.10
N PRO A 471 -0.40 -8.48 0.82
CA PRO A 471 0.92 -8.58 0.21
C PRO A 471 1.92 -7.57 0.80
N LEU A 472 1.46 -6.39 1.24
CA LEU A 472 2.33 -5.41 1.90
C LEU A 472 2.91 -5.96 3.21
N ILE A 473 2.07 -6.60 4.04
CA ILE A 473 2.50 -7.31 5.26
C ILE A 473 3.53 -8.38 4.91
N GLU A 474 3.25 -9.22 3.91
CA GLU A 474 4.18 -10.28 3.50
C GLU A 474 5.50 -9.71 2.97
N GLY A 475 5.46 -8.56 2.29
CA GLY A 475 6.64 -7.81 1.88
C GLY A 475 7.54 -7.47 3.07
N VAL A 476 6.98 -6.82 4.09
CA VAL A 476 7.68 -6.44 5.32
C VAL A 476 8.23 -7.66 6.07
N ARG A 477 7.42 -8.73 6.19
CA ARG A 477 7.85 -9.97 6.84
C ARG A 477 8.99 -10.65 6.11
N SER A 478 8.97 -10.63 4.78
CA SER A 478 10.02 -11.24 3.96
C SER A 478 11.37 -10.54 4.06
N SER A 479 11.42 -9.29 4.54
CA SER A 479 12.67 -8.62 4.89
C SER A 479 13.14 -8.94 6.32
N GLY A 480 12.35 -9.67 7.10
CA GLY A 480 12.66 -10.05 8.48
C GLY A 480 12.16 -9.09 9.56
N VAL A 481 11.18 -8.23 9.26
CA VAL A 481 10.55 -7.33 10.23
C VAL A 481 9.20 -7.91 10.66
N ASN A 482 8.90 -7.90 11.96
CA ASN A 482 7.64 -8.37 12.49
C ASN A 482 6.54 -7.32 12.30
N VAL A 483 5.29 -7.76 12.21
CA VAL A 483 4.15 -6.90 11.91
C VAL A 483 3.04 -7.07 12.95
N TYR A 484 2.50 -5.95 13.43
CA TYR A 484 1.15 -5.89 13.97
C TYR A 484 0.18 -5.44 12.88
N ASP A 485 -0.71 -6.33 12.46
CA ASP A 485 -1.82 -5.98 11.56
C ASP A 485 -2.93 -5.34 12.39
N VAL A 486 -3.06 -4.01 12.32
CA VAL A 486 -4.02 -3.24 13.10
C VAL A 486 -5.36 -3.04 12.38
N GLY A 487 -5.53 -3.64 11.20
CA GLY A 487 -6.81 -3.65 10.49
C GLY A 487 -7.17 -2.32 9.83
N ILE A 488 -8.46 -1.97 9.87
CA ILE A 488 -8.98 -0.71 9.35
C ILE A 488 -8.87 0.39 10.42
N THR A 489 -8.11 1.42 10.10
CA THR A 489 -7.69 2.52 10.98
C THR A 489 -7.70 3.84 10.23
N SER A 490 -7.98 4.94 10.93
CA SER A 490 -7.62 6.28 10.45
C SER A 490 -6.09 6.47 10.49
N THR A 491 -5.56 7.53 9.84
CA THR A 491 -4.14 7.90 9.95
C THR A 491 -3.73 8.16 11.42
N PRO A 492 -4.52 8.92 12.22
CA PRO A 492 -4.22 9.11 13.64
C PRO A 492 -4.23 7.81 14.46
N ASP A 493 -5.17 6.89 14.18
CA ASP A 493 -5.21 5.58 14.84
C ASP A 493 -3.93 4.78 14.60
N LEU A 494 -3.45 4.73 13.35
CA LEU A 494 -2.19 4.05 13.03
C LEU A 494 -1.03 4.73 13.77
N TYR A 495 -0.94 6.06 13.73
CA TYR A 495 0.13 6.78 14.41
C TYR A 495 0.13 6.49 15.92
N PHE A 496 -1.06 6.52 16.55
CA PHE A 496 -1.25 6.17 17.95
C PHE A 496 -0.84 4.72 18.26
N SER A 497 -1.06 3.78 17.34
CA SER A 497 -0.71 2.37 17.55
C SER A 497 0.80 2.15 17.76
N ILE A 498 1.66 3.02 17.25
CA ILE A 498 3.12 2.89 17.32
C ILE A 498 3.65 3.01 18.75
N PRO A 499 3.41 4.10 19.49
CA PRO A 499 3.78 4.18 20.89
C PRO A 499 2.97 3.21 21.76
N PHE A 500 1.73 2.88 21.38
CA PHE A 500 0.86 1.96 22.14
C PHE A 500 1.35 0.50 22.10
N LEU A 501 1.78 0.01 20.93
CA LEU A 501 2.32 -1.33 20.75
C LEU A 501 3.86 -1.39 20.86
N GLY A 502 4.52 -0.24 21.04
CA GLY A 502 5.96 -0.13 21.21
C GLY A 502 6.77 -0.45 19.96
N THR A 503 6.24 -0.18 18.76
CA THR A 503 6.88 -0.54 17.49
C THR A 503 7.94 0.48 17.02
N ASP A 504 8.72 0.09 16.01
CA ASP A 504 9.80 0.87 15.40
C ASP A 504 9.33 1.74 14.22
N GLY A 505 8.06 1.62 13.84
CA GLY A 505 7.47 2.35 12.72
C GLY A 505 6.11 1.78 12.32
N GLY A 506 5.62 2.24 11.16
CA GLY A 506 4.38 1.73 10.59
C GLY A 506 4.08 2.23 9.19
N ILE A 507 3.02 1.67 8.60
CA ILE A 507 2.54 2.04 7.27
C ILE A 507 1.02 2.21 7.30
N ASN A 508 0.51 3.39 6.93
CA ASN A 508 -0.91 3.61 6.71
C ASN A 508 -1.24 3.45 5.23
N ILE A 509 -2.18 2.58 4.92
CA ILE A 509 -2.68 2.40 3.55
C ILE A 509 -3.81 3.39 3.31
N THR A 510 -3.51 4.48 2.61
CA THR A 510 -4.47 5.54 2.28
C THR A 510 -3.95 6.43 1.15
N ALA A 511 -4.86 6.96 0.34
CA ALA A 511 -4.59 8.11 -0.53
C ALA A 511 -5.28 9.40 -0.03
N SER A 512 -5.49 9.54 1.28
CA SER A 512 -6.12 10.69 1.93
C SER A 512 -7.36 11.15 1.15
N HIS A 513 -7.43 12.42 0.76
CA HIS A 513 -8.55 13.04 0.05
C HIS A 513 -8.58 12.80 -1.49
N ASN A 514 -7.73 11.93 -2.05
CA ASN A 514 -7.79 11.59 -3.48
C ASN A 514 -9.11 10.86 -3.84
N PRO A 515 -9.50 10.83 -5.14
CA PRO A 515 -10.63 10.03 -5.62
C PRO A 515 -10.57 8.55 -5.21
N ALA A 516 -11.71 7.85 -5.24
CA ALA A 516 -11.88 6.48 -4.73
C ALA A 516 -10.90 5.47 -5.34
N GLU A 517 -10.60 5.60 -6.62
CA GLU A 517 -9.72 4.73 -7.41
C GLU A 517 -8.23 4.85 -7.06
N TYR A 518 -7.85 5.79 -6.20
CA TYR A 518 -6.48 5.94 -5.70
C TYR A 518 -6.28 5.20 -4.38
N ASN A 519 -5.06 4.74 -4.14
CA ASN A 519 -4.59 4.35 -2.82
C ASN A 519 -3.09 4.72 -2.67
N GLY A 520 -2.52 4.48 -1.50
CA GLY A 520 -1.16 4.92 -1.20
C GLY A 520 -0.65 4.39 0.12
N LEU A 521 0.60 4.73 0.44
CA LEU A 521 1.30 4.33 1.65
C LEU A 521 1.89 5.55 2.34
N LYS A 522 1.39 5.91 3.52
CA LYS A 522 2.04 6.84 4.45
C LYS A 522 2.94 6.05 5.37
N GLN A 523 4.24 6.13 5.16
CA GLN A 523 5.24 5.38 5.94
C GLN A 523 5.80 6.26 7.06
N VAL A 524 6.00 5.68 8.24
CA VAL A 524 6.58 6.35 9.40
C VAL A 524 7.64 5.48 10.06
N ILE A 525 8.59 6.13 10.72
CA ILE A 525 9.69 5.50 11.46
C ILE A 525 9.80 6.13 12.85
N LYS A 526 10.21 5.33 13.82
CA LYS A 526 10.57 5.79 15.17
C LYS A 526 12.08 5.91 15.25
N SER A 527 12.62 7.12 15.43
CA SER A 527 14.06 7.32 15.62
C SER A 527 14.53 6.84 16.99
N GLU A 528 15.85 6.75 17.18
CA GLU A 528 16.46 6.27 18.45
C GLU A 528 16.10 7.15 19.66
N ASP A 529 15.86 8.44 19.45
CA ASP A 529 15.36 9.39 20.45
C ASP A 529 13.86 9.20 20.77
N GLY A 530 13.21 8.19 20.18
CA GLY A 530 11.80 7.87 20.36
C GLY A 530 10.85 8.70 19.51
N PHE A 531 11.34 9.68 18.76
CA PHE A 531 10.50 10.54 17.91
C PHE A 531 9.94 9.76 16.72
N ILE A 532 8.65 9.91 16.44
CA ILE A 532 7.97 9.23 15.34
C ILE A 532 7.80 10.22 14.20
N SER A 533 8.46 9.99 13.08
CA SER A 533 8.46 10.86 11.91
C SER A 533 7.99 10.12 10.68
N SER A 534 7.36 10.85 9.75
CA SER A 534 7.08 10.34 8.42
C SER A 534 8.35 10.24 7.60
N ILE A 535 8.37 9.31 6.64
CA ILE A 535 9.46 9.19 5.68
C ILE A 535 9.64 10.51 4.95
N ASN A 536 10.85 11.05 4.98
CA ASN A 536 11.16 12.28 4.26
C ASN A 536 11.63 12.02 2.82
N ARG A 537 12.04 13.07 2.10
CA ARG A 537 12.49 12.98 0.70
C ARG A 537 13.68 12.02 0.52
N ASP A 538 14.69 12.15 1.36
CA ASP A 538 15.94 11.40 1.21
C ASP A 538 15.73 9.93 1.57
N GLU A 539 14.92 9.68 2.61
CA GLU A 539 14.52 8.35 3.03
C GLU A 539 13.63 7.67 1.97
N MET A 540 12.68 8.40 1.37
CA MET A 540 11.87 7.87 0.26
C MET A 540 12.73 7.55 -0.96
N LEU A 541 13.73 8.37 -1.25
CA LEU A 541 14.68 8.09 -2.34
C LEU A 541 15.48 6.81 -2.07
N ASP A 542 15.94 6.60 -0.84
CA ASP A 542 16.65 5.37 -0.46
C ASP A 542 15.74 4.13 -0.56
N ILE A 543 14.50 4.22 -0.07
CA ILE A 543 13.49 3.15 -0.23
C ILE A 543 13.24 2.86 -1.72
N LYS A 544 13.07 3.91 -2.53
CA LYS A 544 12.86 3.79 -3.97
C LYS A 544 14.04 3.10 -4.66
N LEU A 545 15.28 3.52 -4.37
CA LEU A 545 16.48 2.92 -4.96
C LEU A 545 16.62 1.46 -4.52
N THR A 546 16.47 1.19 -3.23
CA THR A 546 16.45 -0.17 -2.66
C THR A 546 15.49 -1.08 -3.42
N ILE A 547 14.28 -0.58 -3.72
CA ILE A 547 13.26 -1.34 -4.45
C ILE A 547 13.67 -1.52 -5.92
N LEU A 548 13.90 -0.43 -6.65
CA LEU A 548 14.11 -0.47 -8.09
C LEU A 548 15.40 -1.23 -8.48
N GLU A 549 16.42 -1.22 -7.61
CA GLU A 549 17.66 -1.97 -7.79
C GLU A 549 17.57 -3.42 -7.26
N SER A 550 16.43 -3.82 -6.69
CA SER A 550 16.21 -5.14 -6.07
C SER A 550 17.21 -5.47 -4.95
N ASP A 551 17.70 -4.45 -4.24
CA ASP A 551 18.71 -4.56 -3.19
C ASP A 551 18.05 -4.82 -1.81
N PHE A 552 17.36 -5.95 -1.70
CA PHE A 552 16.62 -6.28 -0.47
C PHE A 552 17.45 -7.03 0.57
N LEU A 553 17.10 -6.80 1.84
CA LEU A 553 17.38 -7.75 2.91
C LEU A 553 16.30 -8.86 2.91
N TYR A 554 16.67 -10.03 3.40
CA TYR A 554 15.81 -11.20 3.47
C TYR A 554 15.70 -11.70 4.92
N GLY A 555 14.53 -12.21 5.28
CA GLY A 555 14.22 -12.77 6.59
C GLY A 555 12.81 -13.34 6.65
N ASN A 556 12.39 -13.73 7.85
CA ASN A 556 11.03 -14.19 8.09
C ASN A 556 10.53 -13.54 9.38
N GLY A 557 9.69 -12.51 9.24
CA GLY A 557 9.04 -11.82 10.35
C GLY A 557 7.73 -12.49 10.76
N GLU A 558 7.37 -12.31 12.02
CA GLU A 558 6.08 -12.72 12.57
C GLU A 558 4.98 -11.72 12.20
N CYS A 559 3.72 -12.17 12.23
CA CYS A 559 2.56 -11.30 12.08
C CYS A 559 1.58 -11.58 13.22
N VAL A 560 1.18 -10.53 13.93
CA VAL A 560 0.17 -10.60 14.98
C VAL A 560 -0.99 -9.70 14.58
N LYS A 561 -2.17 -10.31 14.39
CA LYS A 561 -3.39 -9.57 14.11
C LYS A 561 -3.95 -8.98 15.41
N ILE A 562 -4.25 -7.69 15.39
CA ILE A 562 -4.90 -6.97 16.49
C ILE A 562 -6.42 -7.01 16.28
N ASP A 563 -7.16 -7.12 17.39
CA ASP A 563 -8.62 -7.15 17.36
C ASP A 563 -9.21 -5.87 16.76
N GLU A 564 -10.22 -6.03 15.91
CA GLU A 564 -10.85 -4.92 15.21
C GLU A 564 -11.45 -3.92 16.20
N GLY A 565 -11.12 -2.63 16.02
CA GLY A 565 -11.62 -1.55 16.87
C GLY A 565 -10.85 -1.35 18.18
N MET A 566 -9.89 -2.22 18.54
CA MET A 566 -9.07 -2.04 19.75
C MET A 566 -8.28 -0.73 19.70
N ILE A 567 -7.53 -0.50 18.61
CA ILE A 567 -6.70 0.70 18.45
C ILE A 567 -7.55 1.99 18.46
N PRO A 568 -8.62 2.13 17.65
CA PRO A 568 -9.53 3.28 17.75
C PRO A 568 -10.15 3.48 19.14
N GLY A 569 -10.49 2.40 19.85
CA GLY A 569 -11.04 2.48 21.20
C GLY A 569 -10.07 3.14 22.19
N TYR A 570 -8.79 2.75 22.16
CA TYR A 570 -7.76 3.35 23.00
C TYR A 570 -7.38 4.78 22.57
N HIS A 571 -7.36 5.06 21.26
CA HIS A 571 -7.18 6.41 20.75
C HIS A 571 -8.30 7.35 21.23
N ASN A 572 -9.55 6.92 21.18
CA ASN A 572 -10.68 7.69 21.72
C ASN A 572 -10.50 8.01 23.22
N ILE A 573 -10.05 7.04 24.03
CA ILE A 573 -9.76 7.27 25.47
C ILE A 573 -8.66 8.31 25.64
N LEU A 574 -7.62 8.30 24.80
CA LEU A 574 -6.56 9.31 24.80
C LEU A 574 -7.15 10.71 24.55
N VAL A 575 -7.96 10.87 23.50
CA VAL A 575 -8.54 12.18 23.16
C VAL A 575 -9.47 12.68 24.27
N GLU A 576 -10.35 11.81 24.76
CA GLU A 576 -11.26 12.16 25.85
C GLU A 576 -10.51 12.58 27.12
N SER A 577 -9.45 11.84 27.46
CA SER A 577 -8.63 12.11 28.65
C SER A 577 -7.84 13.40 28.49
N ASN A 578 -7.35 13.72 27.29
CA ASN A 578 -6.66 14.98 27.01
C ASN A 578 -7.58 16.19 27.26
N CYS A 579 -8.85 16.18 26.79
CA CYS A 579 -9.76 17.30 27.11
C CYS A 579 -10.12 17.35 28.60
N ARG A 580 -10.42 16.21 29.25
CA ARG A 580 -10.83 16.19 30.67
C ARG A 580 -9.72 16.58 31.64
N LEU A 581 -8.50 16.12 31.40
CA LEU A 581 -7.37 16.38 32.30
C LEU A 581 -6.61 17.65 31.96
N GLY A 582 -6.79 18.18 30.75
CA GLY A 582 -6.02 19.32 30.25
C GLY A 582 -4.55 18.97 30.00
N ARG A 583 -3.87 19.86 29.27
CA ARG A 583 -2.50 19.61 28.76
C ARG A 583 -1.51 19.23 29.87
N GLU A 584 -1.45 19.99 30.95
CA GLU A 584 -0.38 19.87 31.97
C GLU A 584 -0.39 18.50 32.68
N ILE A 585 -1.59 18.04 33.07
CA ILE A 585 -1.75 16.74 33.73
C ILE A 585 -1.55 15.62 32.71
N TRP A 586 -2.08 15.79 31.50
CA TRP A 586 -1.92 14.81 30.43
C TRP A 586 -0.44 14.57 30.09
N THR A 587 0.33 15.63 29.83
CA THR A 587 1.76 15.52 29.50
C THR A 587 2.58 14.96 30.67
N HIS A 588 2.19 15.24 31.92
CA HIS A 588 2.80 14.60 33.08
C HIS A 588 2.55 13.09 33.10
N LEU A 589 1.30 12.66 32.92
CA LEU A 589 0.93 11.25 33.00
C LEU A 589 1.59 10.41 31.90
N ILE A 590 1.56 10.91 30.66
CA ILE A 590 2.06 10.17 29.49
C ILE A 590 3.58 9.97 29.52
N LYS A 591 4.34 10.91 30.12
CA LYS A 591 5.80 10.81 30.26
C LYS A 591 6.24 9.83 31.34
N ASN A 592 5.42 9.65 32.37
CA ASN A 592 5.82 8.96 33.60
C ASN A 592 5.18 7.56 33.76
N ARG A 593 4.44 7.09 32.75
CA ARG A 593 3.74 5.80 32.79
C ARG A 593 3.78 5.08 31.46
N ASP A 594 3.62 3.76 31.52
CA ASP A 594 3.27 2.96 30.34
C ASP A 594 1.93 3.43 29.77
N LEU A 595 1.87 3.62 28.45
CA LEU A 595 0.70 4.19 27.79
C LEU A 595 -0.52 3.27 27.93
N LYS A 596 -0.34 1.97 27.80
CA LYS A 596 -1.46 1.02 27.92
C LYS A 596 -1.97 0.97 29.36
N GLU A 597 -1.10 0.88 30.36
CA GLU A 597 -1.50 0.93 31.77
C GLU A 597 -2.27 2.22 32.11
N LEU A 598 -1.79 3.36 31.59
CA LEU A 598 -2.43 4.66 31.79
C LEU A 598 -3.84 4.67 31.20
N LEU A 599 -4.00 4.26 29.94
CA LEU A 599 -5.30 4.27 29.27
C LEU A 599 -6.27 3.23 29.85
N ASP A 600 -5.77 2.04 30.25
CA ASP A 600 -6.56 1.05 31.00
C ASP A 600 -7.08 1.66 32.30
N THR A 601 -6.22 2.38 33.04
CA THR A 601 -6.61 3.07 34.27
C THR A 601 -7.67 4.15 33.98
N LEU A 602 -7.46 4.99 32.97
CA LEU A 602 -8.36 6.07 32.59
C LEU A 602 -9.73 5.57 32.13
N SER A 603 -9.79 4.49 31.36
CA SER A 603 -11.03 3.85 30.92
C SER A 603 -11.93 3.42 32.09
N SER A 604 -11.34 3.15 33.26
CA SER A 604 -12.05 2.75 34.47
C SER A 604 -12.43 3.91 35.39
N ILE A 605 -12.10 5.15 35.02
CA ILE A 605 -12.43 6.35 35.80
C ILE A 605 -13.80 6.87 35.39
N LYS A 606 -14.64 7.14 36.38
CA LYS A 606 -15.88 7.91 36.20
C LYS A 606 -15.64 9.33 36.67
N PHE A 607 -15.67 10.28 35.74
CA PHE A 607 -15.59 11.69 36.08
C PHE A 607 -16.92 12.17 36.68
N PRO A 608 -16.90 13.13 37.62
CA PRO A 608 -18.12 13.59 38.28
C PRO A 608 -18.95 14.50 37.34
N GLU A 609 -20.27 14.58 37.56
CA GLU A 609 -21.16 15.48 36.79
C GLU A 609 -20.81 16.96 37.00
N HIS A 610 -20.31 17.30 38.19
CA HIS A 610 -19.91 18.65 38.57
C HIS A 610 -18.54 18.64 39.23
N ALA A 611 -17.84 19.77 39.15
CA ALA A 611 -16.55 19.96 39.79
C ALA A 611 -16.66 19.74 41.32
N ASP A 612 -16.02 18.67 41.81
CA ASP A 612 -16.06 18.24 43.20
C ASP A 612 -14.65 17.84 43.68
N VAL A 613 -14.18 18.48 44.76
CA VAL A 613 -12.82 18.28 45.29
C VAL A 613 -12.63 16.86 45.82
N GLY A 614 -13.67 16.23 46.37
CA GLY A 614 -13.60 14.85 46.86
C GLY A 614 -13.35 13.85 45.73
N SER A 615 -14.17 13.94 44.69
CA SER A 615 -14.07 13.16 43.46
C SER A 615 -12.74 13.39 42.76
N TRP A 616 -12.29 14.65 42.67
CA TRP A 616 -10.97 14.97 42.14
C TRP A 616 -9.83 14.33 42.93
N ASN A 617 -9.87 14.38 44.26
CA ASN A 617 -8.84 13.75 45.09
C ASN A 617 -8.75 12.23 44.83
N ALA A 618 -9.89 11.56 44.63
CA ALA A 618 -9.91 10.14 44.27
C ALA A 618 -9.34 9.86 42.86
N ILE A 619 -9.67 10.68 41.87
CA ILE A 619 -9.08 10.62 40.51
C ILE A 619 -7.58 10.84 40.58
N ARG A 620 -7.15 11.88 41.30
CA ARG A 620 -5.77 12.27 41.51
C ARG A 620 -4.95 11.16 42.16
N GLU A 621 -5.47 10.52 43.20
CA GLU A 621 -4.84 9.37 43.86
C GLU A 621 -4.70 8.18 42.91
N LYS A 622 -5.78 7.81 42.20
CA LYS A 622 -5.79 6.70 41.24
C LYS A 622 -4.80 6.91 40.10
N LEU A 623 -4.72 8.13 39.57
CA LEU A 623 -3.78 8.53 38.53
C LEU A 623 -2.40 8.90 39.06
N ARG A 624 -2.18 8.87 40.39
CA ARG A 624 -0.94 9.30 41.06
C ARG A 624 -0.45 10.68 40.58
N ILE A 625 -1.38 11.61 40.42
CA ILE A 625 -1.08 12.99 40.02
C ILE A 625 -0.52 13.72 41.26
N PRO A 626 0.57 14.50 41.13
CA PRO A 626 1.15 15.26 42.24
C PRO A 626 0.21 16.32 42.84
N ASP A 627 0.43 16.68 44.11
CA ASP A 627 -0.45 17.56 44.88
C ASP A 627 -0.51 19.02 44.38
N ASP A 628 0.51 19.47 43.65
CA ASP A 628 0.64 20.82 43.11
C ASP A 628 -0.21 21.05 41.85
N TYR A 629 -0.66 19.98 41.18
CA TYR A 629 -1.59 20.08 40.05
C TYR A 629 -3.00 20.41 40.54
N LYS A 630 -3.53 21.52 40.04
CA LYS A 630 -4.91 21.95 40.33
C LYS A 630 -5.90 21.15 39.50
N MET A 631 -7.10 20.96 40.06
CA MET A 631 -8.23 20.37 39.34
C MET A 631 -8.54 21.19 38.09
N PRO A 632 -8.48 20.60 36.88
CA PRO A 632 -8.94 21.25 35.66
C PRO A 632 -10.46 21.48 35.73
N GLU A 633 -10.93 22.61 35.20
CA GLU A 633 -12.38 22.85 35.08
C GLU A 633 -13.06 21.85 34.14
N THR A 634 -12.29 21.20 33.27
CA THR A 634 -12.76 20.16 32.35
C THR A 634 -12.76 18.76 32.96
N ALA A 635 -12.31 18.58 34.20
CA ALA A 635 -12.26 17.28 34.89
C ALA A 635 -13.65 16.85 35.42
N ILE A 636 -14.64 16.88 34.54
CA ILE A 636 -16.03 16.47 34.75
C ILE A 636 -16.46 15.51 33.63
N ASP A 637 -17.63 14.88 33.78
CA ASP A 637 -18.15 13.90 32.82
C ASP A 637 -18.33 14.52 31.42
N LYS A 638 -18.99 15.68 31.36
CA LYS A 638 -19.42 16.36 30.13
C LYS A 638 -18.86 17.78 29.99
N PRO A 639 -17.54 17.94 29.79
CA PRO A 639 -16.90 19.26 29.75
C PRO A 639 -17.35 20.14 28.59
N LEU A 640 -17.91 19.55 27.52
CA LEU A 640 -18.38 20.22 26.31
C LEU A 640 -19.91 20.39 26.29
N GLU A 641 -20.57 20.27 27.45
CA GLU A 641 -22.02 20.41 27.54
C GLU A 641 -22.52 21.77 27.03
N GLY A 642 -23.57 21.70 26.20
CA GLY A 642 -24.20 22.84 25.55
C GLY A 642 -23.50 23.33 24.28
N LEU A 643 -22.55 22.55 23.76
CA LEU A 643 -22.19 22.62 22.34
C LEU A 643 -23.05 21.62 21.55
N LYS A 644 -23.51 22.05 20.37
CA LYS A 644 -24.13 21.17 19.37
C LYS A 644 -23.31 21.22 18.09
N VAL A 645 -22.81 20.06 17.67
CA VAL A 645 -21.85 19.96 16.56
C VAL A 645 -22.47 19.22 15.38
N VAL A 646 -22.31 19.78 14.18
CA VAL A 646 -22.60 19.11 12.91
C VAL A 646 -21.30 18.55 12.36
N ILE A 647 -21.20 17.23 12.21
CA ILE A 647 -19.97 16.56 11.81
C ILE A 647 -20.19 15.85 10.48
N ASP A 648 -19.38 16.19 9.49
CA ASP A 648 -19.33 15.47 8.21
C ASP A 648 -18.11 14.55 8.16
N PHE A 649 -18.37 13.25 8.07
CA PHE A 649 -17.32 12.24 7.97
C PHE A 649 -16.96 11.88 6.53
N GLY A 650 -17.71 12.37 5.52
CA GLY A 650 -17.45 12.11 4.11
C GLY A 650 -17.36 10.63 3.73
N ASN A 651 -18.06 9.74 4.46
CA ASN A 651 -17.94 8.28 4.37
C ASN A 651 -16.52 7.72 4.65
N GLY A 652 -15.65 8.50 5.27
CA GLY A 652 -14.26 8.16 5.56
C GLY A 652 -14.05 7.35 6.84
N SER A 653 -12.79 7.13 7.18
CA SER A 653 -12.29 6.28 8.26
C SER A 653 -12.45 6.91 9.66
N ALA A 654 -12.71 8.22 9.75
CA ALA A 654 -12.81 8.94 11.02
C ALA A 654 -14.12 8.70 11.79
N TRP A 655 -15.11 8.00 11.23
CA TRP A 655 -16.46 7.82 11.82
C TRP A 655 -16.46 7.25 13.26
N LYS A 656 -15.46 6.44 13.63
CA LYS A 656 -15.34 5.86 14.98
C LYS A 656 -15.13 6.93 16.07
N SER A 657 -14.67 8.12 15.70
CA SER A 657 -14.44 9.23 16.64
C SER A 657 -15.73 9.94 17.08
N GLN A 658 -16.87 9.66 16.43
CA GLN A 658 -18.17 10.22 16.79
C GLN A 658 -18.53 10.03 18.28
N SER A 659 -18.11 8.90 18.85
CA SER A 659 -18.32 8.58 20.27
C SER A 659 -17.60 9.55 21.22
N VAL A 660 -16.42 10.04 20.86
CA VAL A 660 -15.62 11.00 21.66
C VAL A 660 -16.42 12.25 21.95
N TYR A 661 -17.02 12.86 20.92
CA TYR A 661 -17.78 14.11 21.07
C TYR A 661 -19.02 13.93 21.96
N ARG A 662 -19.73 12.81 21.81
CA ARG A 662 -20.89 12.49 22.66
C ARG A 662 -20.48 12.23 24.11
N ASN A 663 -19.40 11.47 24.31
CA ASN A 663 -18.88 11.15 25.65
C ASN A 663 -18.41 12.39 26.39
N LEU A 664 -17.88 13.40 25.67
CA LEU A 664 -17.50 14.69 26.23
C LEU A 664 -18.67 15.68 26.42
N GLY A 665 -19.89 15.30 26.03
CA GLY A 665 -21.11 16.05 26.31
C GLY A 665 -21.68 16.88 25.16
N CYS A 666 -21.14 16.78 23.95
CA CYS A 666 -21.72 17.45 22.78
C CYS A 666 -23.02 16.76 22.36
N GLU A 667 -23.98 17.56 21.86
CA GLU A 667 -25.04 17.03 21.01
C GLU A 667 -24.51 16.93 19.57
N VAL A 668 -24.62 15.76 18.96
CA VAL A 668 -23.97 15.48 17.67
C VAL A 668 -25.03 15.24 16.60
N VAL A 669 -24.97 16.02 15.53
CA VAL A 669 -25.65 15.78 14.25
C VAL A 669 -24.58 15.28 13.30
N SER A 670 -24.79 14.13 12.67
CA SER A 670 -23.78 13.52 11.80
C SER A 670 -24.27 13.40 10.37
N LEU A 671 -23.36 13.71 9.46
CA LEU A 671 -23.48 13.59 8.02
C LEU A 671 -22.49 12.52 7.55
N ASN A 672 -22.92 11.72 6.58
CA ASN A 672 -22.05 10.76 5.88
C ASN A 672 -21.26 9.83 6.81
N GLU A 673 -21.88 9.39 7.92
CA GLU A 673 -21.22 8.69 9.04
C GLU A 673 -20.92 7.20 8.79
N PHE A 674 -21.54 6.59 7.78
CA PHE A 674 -21.30 5.19 7.46
C PHE A 674 -20.09 5.09 6.51
N PRO A 675 -19.05 4.32 6.86
CA PRO A 675 -17.86 4.19 6.03
C PRO A 675 -18.18 3.49 4.70
N ASP A 676 -17.75 4.07 3.59
CA ASP A 676 -17.88 3.49 2.25
C ASP A 676 -16.74 3.98 1.35
N GLY A 677 -15.90 3.06 0.89
CA GLY A 677 -14.72 3.34 0.06
C GLY A 677 -15.03 3.88 -1.33
N ASN A 678 -16.30 3.91 -1.74
CA ASN A 678 -16.76 4.58 -2.96
C ASN A 678 -17.02 6.07 -2.78
N PHE A 679 -17.09 6.57 -1.53
CA PHE A 679 -17.43 7.95 -1.18
C PHE A 679 -18.70 8.47 -1.89
N PRO A 680 -19.86 7.81 -1.68
CA PRO A 680 -21.09 8.08 -2.45
C PRO A 680 -21.67 9.48 -2.22
N ALA A 681 -21.38 10.14 -1.10
CA ALA A 681 -21.88 11.49 -0.82
C ALA A 681 -21.12 12.55 -1.63
N HIS A 682 -19.81 12.64 -1.42
CA HIS A 682 -18.88 13.52 -2.10
C HIS A 682 -17.44 13.03 -1.87
N HIS A 683 -16.46 13.56 -2.61
CA HIS A 683 -15.07 13.29 -2.27
C HIS A 683 -14.76 13.81 -0.86
N PRO A 684 -14.05 13.03 -0.02
CA PRO A 684 -13.78 13.39 1.38
C PRO A 684 -12.63 14.41 1.48
N ASP A 685 -12.89 15.63 0.99
CA ASP A 685 -11.97 16.78 1.06
C ASP A 685 -12.72 18.01 1.62
N PRO A 686 -12.65 18.26 2.93
CA PRO A 686 -13.39 19.36 3.56
C PRO A 686 -12.85 20.75 3.15
N ILE A 687 -11.67 20.82 2.54
CA ILE A 687 -11.01 22.08 2.14
C ILE A 687 -11.63 22.66 0.86
N LYS A 688 -12.31 21.86 0.02
CA LYS A 688 -12.91 22.35 -1.23
C LYS A 688 -14.40 22.68 -1.05
N ALA A 689 -14.79 23.89 -1.46
CA ALA A 689 -16.13 24.44 -1.22
C ALA A 689 -17.26 23.55 -1.73
N LYS A 690 -17.08 22.95 -2.91
CA LYS A 690 -18.07 22.05 -3.52
C LYS A 690 -18.39 20.81 -2.68
N TYR A 691 -17.43 20.28 -1.92
CA TYR A 691 -17.61 19.04 -1.16
C TYR A 691 -18.18 19.31 0.23
N ARG A 692 -17.75 20.40 0.90
CA ARG A 692 -18.28 20.80 2.22
C ARG A 692 -19.64 21.52 2.20
N ARG A 693 -20.30 21.65 1.05
CA ARG A 693 -21.53 22.45 0.92
C ARG A 693 -22.64 21.94 1.83
N GLU A 694 -22.84 20.63 1.88
CA GLU A 694 -23.85 19.99 2.73
C GLU A 694 -23.60 20.30 4.21
N LEU A 695 -22.34 20.16 4.66
CA LEU A 695 -21.93 20.54 6.02
C LEU A 695 -22.26 22.01 6.33
N VAL A 696 -21.98 22.94 5.42
CA VAL A 696 -22.27 24.37 5.63
C VAL A 696 -23.77 24.62 5.76
N GLU A 697 -24.56 24.09 4.82
CA GLU A 697 -26.02 24.26 4.79
C GLU A 697 -26.67 23.66 6.04
N GLU A 698 -26.25 22.46 6.45
CA GLU A 698 -26.77 21.79 7.64
C GLU A 698 -26.35 22.51 8.93
N THR A 699 -25.12 23.03 9.00
CA THR A 699 -24.65 23.81 10.18
C THR A 699 -25.52 25.04 10.40
N VAL A 700 -25.79 25.81 9.34
CA VAL A 700 -26.66 26.99 9.41
C VAL A 700 -28.09 26.58 9.77
N ARG A 701 -28.63 25.53 9.14
CA ARG A 701 -29.99 25.05 9.42
C ARG A 701 -30.15 24.63 10.89
N VAL A 702 -29.17 23.92 11.43
CA VAL A 702 -29.17 23.51 12.84
C VAL A 702 -29.03 24.72 13.76
N ALA A 703 -28.19 25.70 13.41
CA ALA A 703 -28.04 26.94 14.17
C ALA A 703 -29.36 27.75 14.22
N ASP A 704 -30.04 27.89 13.08
CA ASP A 704 -31.32 28.59 12.99
C ASP A 704 -32.41 27.89 13.82
N ALA A 705 -32.42 26.55 13.87
CA ALA A 705 -33.35 25.79 14.67
C ALA A 705 -33.08 25.86 16.19
N GLU A 706 -31.85 26.17 16.58
CA GLU A 706 -31.38 26.23 17.97
C GLU A 706 -31.33 27.67 18.53
N ASN A 707 -31.82 28.66 17.78
CA ASN A 707 -31.74 30.09 18.14
C ASN A 707 -32.34 30.43 19.53
N ASP A 708 -33.24 29.57 20.05
CA ASP A 708 -33.84 29.69 21.39
C ASP A 708 -33.12 28.89 22.50
N SER A 709 -32.19 27.98 22.17
CA SER A 709 -31.75 26.89 23.06
C SER A 709 -30.55 27.20 23.96
N LYS A 710 -29.99 28.41 23.90
CA LYS A 710 -28.72 28.82 24.56
C LYS A 710 -27.49 27.96 24.20
N LYS A 711 -27.59 26.99 23.29
CA LYS A 711 -26.44 26.17 22.85
C LYS A 711 -25.64 26.89 21.79
N GLU A 712 -24.34 26.66 21.77
CA GLU A 712 -23.47 27.11 20.69
C GLU A 712 -23.48 26.04 19.59
N VAL A 713 -23.79 26.43 18.36
CA VAL A 713 -23.80 25.55 17.19
C VAL A 713 -22.59 25.83 16.32
N LEU A 714 -21.90 24.77 15.89
CA LEU A 714 -20.84 24.83 14.90
C LEU A 714 -20.76 23.53 14.10
N GLY A 715 -20.13 23.57 12.94
CA GLY A 715 -19.89 22.40 12.10
C GLY A 715 -18.40 22.11 11.92
N PHE A 716 -18.04 20.88 11.59
CA PHE A 716 -16.72 20.56 11.04
C PHE A 716 -16.73 19.28 10.21
N GLY A 717 -15.78 19.19 9.27
CA GLY A 717 -15.63 18.03 8.39
C GLY A 717 -14.25 17.41 8.50
N HIS A 718 -14.20 16.08 8.42
CA HIS A 718 -12.96 15.30 8.31
C HIS A 718 -12.67 14.95 6.84
N ASP A 719 -11.40 14.69 6.53
CA ASP A 719 -11.04 14.00 5.29
C ASP A 719 -11.08 12.47 5.48
N GLU A 720 -10.75 11.72 4.42
CA GLU A 720 -10.90 10.27 4.37
C GLU A 720 -10.21 9.56 5.54
N ASP A 721 -8.97 9.92 5.83
CA ASP A 721 -8.13 9.24 6.80
C ASP A 721 -8.04 9.99 8.14
N GLY A 722 -8.81 11.06 8.31
CA GLY A 722 -9.08 11.69 9.61
C GLY A 722 -7.92 12.49 10.21
N ASP A 723 -6.87 12.78 9.44
CA ASP A 723 -5.76 13.62 9.89
C ASP A 723 -6.04 15.12 9.69
N ARG A 724 -7.14 15.47 8.98
CA ARG A 724 -7.61 16.85 8.80
C ARG A 724 -8.94 17.13 9.50
N VAL A 725 -9.12 18.41 9.83
CA VAL A 725 -10.41 18.97 10.22
C VAL A 725 -10.55 20.42 9.77
N ILE A 726 -11.71 20.78 9.22
CA ILE A 726 -12.07 22.17 8.85
C ILE A 726 -13.39 22.55 9.52
N PHE A 727 -13.47 23.75 10.10
CA PHE A 727 -14.61 24.19 10.91
C PHE A 727 -15.49 25.19 10.19
N ILE A 728 -16.79 25.17 10.54
CA ILE A 728 -17.84 26.05 10.05
C ILE A 728 -18.50 26.72 11.25
N ARG A 729 -18.63 28.04 11.21
CA ARG A 729 -19.40 28.83 12.18
C ARG A 729 -20.90 28.64 11.99
N SER A 730 -21.68 29.03 12.99
CA SER A 730 -23.16 29.04 12.92
C SER A 730 -23.74 29.88 11.78
N ASP A 731 -22.99 30.87 11.28
CA ASP A 731 -23.36 31.70 10.12
C ASP A 731 -22.86 31.15 8.78
N GLY A 732 -22.33 29.92 8.77
CA GLY A 732 -21.85 29.24 7.56
C GLY A 732 -20.45 29.64 7.13
N ARG A 733 -19.78 30.57 7.84
CA ARG A 733 -18.42 30.99 7.51
C ARG A 733 -17.41 29.90 7.86
N VAL A 734 -16.52 29.61 6.93
CA VAL A 734 -15.40 28.66 7.13
C VAL A 734 -14.33 29.31 8.03
N VAL A 735 -13.76 28.50 8.92
CA VAL A 735 -12.62 28.85 9.77
C VAL A 735 -11.49 27.89 9.45
N GLU A 736 -10.53 28.36 8.64
CA GLU A 736 -9.40 27.58 8.15
C GLU A 736 -8.31 27.38 9.21
N GLY A 737 -7.33 26.51 8.91
CA GLY A 737 -6.29 26.12 9.87
C GLY A 737 -5.39 27.26 10.38
N ASP A 738 -5.21 28.32 9.58
CA ASP A 738 -4.47 29.52 9.99
C ASP A 738 -5.20 30.29 11.11
N ARG A 739 -6.53 30.20 11.14
CA ARG A 739 -7.39 30.84 12.13
C ARG A 739 -7.61 29.97 13.36
N THR A 740 -7.85 28.69 13.18
CA THR A 740 -7.96 27.76 14.32
C THR A 740 -6.67 27.74 15.13
N LEU A 741 -5.49 27.81 14.47
CA LEU A 741 -4.21 27.96 15.15
C LEU A 741 -4.18 29.26 15.98
N ALA A 742 -4.54 30.40 15.39
CA ALA A 742 -4.53 31.69 16.07
C ALA A 742 -5.44 31.73 17.31
N ILE A 743 -6.66 31.18 17.18
CA ILE A 743 -7.66 31.11 18.27
C ILE A 743 -7.11 30.27 19.44
N GLN A 744 -6.63 29.06 19.16
CA GLN A 744 -6.08 28.18 20.19
C GLN A 744 -4.78 28.74 20.79
N ALA A 745 -3.91 29.34 19.97
CA ALA A 745 -2.67 29.94 20.42
C ALA A 745 -2.92 31.03 21.45
N LYS A 746 -3.92 31.90 21.22
CA LYS A 746 -4.28 32.95 22.20
C LYS A 746 -4.70 32.36 23.54
N ASP A 747 -5.50 31.29 23.55
CA ASP A 747 -5.92 30.64 24.79
C ASP A 747 -4.74 30.04 25.55
N ILE A 748 -3.85 29.34 24.83
CA ILE A 748 -2.62 28.75 25.39
C ILE A 748 -1.70 29.84 25.95
N ILE A 749 -1.48 30.93 25.20
CA ILE A 749 -0.65 32.06 25.64
C ILE A 749 -1.22 32.71 26.91
N ALA A 750 -2.55 32.84 27.02
CA ALA A 750 -3.19 33.38 28.20
C ALA A 750 -2.97 32.50 29.45
N ASP A 751 -2.97 31.17 29.28
CA ASP A 751 -2.66 30.23 30.37
C ASP A 751 -1.19 30.32 30.80
N TYR A 752 -0.26 30.30 29.85
CA TYR A 752 1.18 30.48 30.10
C TYR A 752 1.48 31.77 30.86
N ARG A 753 0.86 32.88 30.43
CA ARG A 753 0.99 34.19 31.10
C ARG A 753 0.46 34.15 32.53
N ARG A 754 -0.67 33.50 32.76
CA ARG A 754 -1.28 33.36 34.09
C ARG A 754 -0.37 32.59 35.06
N LYS A 755 0.37 31.61 34.55
CA LYS A 755 1.31 30.78 35.32
C LYS A 755 2.70 31.39 35.46
N GLY A 756 3.02 32.42 34.67
CA GLY A 756 4.33 33.07 34.69
C GLY A 756 5.43 32.22 34.02
N GLU A 757 5.06 31.36 33.07
CA GLU A 757 5.98 30.45 32.40
C GLU A 757 6.89 31.18 31.39
N VAL A 758 8.15 30.77 31.35
CA VAL A 758 9.17 31.21 30.40
C VAL A 758 9.97 29.99 29.91
N PRO A 759 10.37 29.91 28.62
CA PRO A 759 10.23 30.90 27.53
C PRO A 759 8.79 31.02 26.97
N ARG A 760 8.59 31.91 25.99
CA ARG A 760 7.29 32.10 25.33
C ARG A 760 6.85 30.82 24.60
N PRO A 761 5.54 30.52 24.56
CA PRO A 761 5.03 29.36 23.81
C PRO A 761 5.24 29.52 22.30
N LYS A 762 5.72 28.46 21.65
CA LYS A 762 6.00 28.41 20.21
C LYS A 762 4.87 27.75 19.42
N PHE A 763 4.57 28.30 18.25
CA PHE A 763 3.55 27.85 17.32
C PHE A 763 4.11 27.78 15.89
N ILE A 764 3.70 26.77 15.12
CA ILE A 764 4.14 26.61 13.73
C ILE A 764 2.97 26.73 12.76
N GLY A 765 3.20 27.45 11.65
CA GLY A 765 2.31 27.48 10.50
C GLY A 765 3.07 27.35 9.19
N GLU A 766 2.35 27.04 8.12
CA GLU A 766 2.93 26.92 6.77
C GLU A 766 2.99 28.26 6.01
N VAL A 767 3.72 28.30 4.90
CA VAL A 767 3.82 29.47 4.01
C VAL A 767 2.49 29.95 3.41
N LYS A 768 1.45 29.11 3.37
CA LYS A 768 0.13 29.50 2.87
C LYS A 768 -0.67 30.33 3.88
N PHE A 769 -0.28 30.38 5.14
CA PHE A 769 -1.01 31.11 6.17
C PHE A 769 -1.08 32.60 5.88
N SER A 770 -2.21 33.23 6.25
CA SER A 770 -2.27 34.68 6.24
C SER A 770 -1.21 35.26 7.17
N ARG A 771 -0.58 36.37 6.77
CA ARG A 771 0.33 37.13 7.63
C ARG A 771 -0.33 37.56 8.95
N VAL A 772 -1.67 37.64 9.00
CA VAL A 772 -2.39 37.94 10.24
C VAL A 772 -2.08 36.94 11.34
N THR A 773 -1.95 35.66 11.03
CA THR A 773 -1.74 34.61 12.05
C THR A 773 -0.46 34.84 12.83
N GLU A 774 0.65 35.13 12.14
CA GLU A 774 1.93 35.48 12.77
C GLU A 774 1.80 36.74 13.65
N ALA A 775 1.21 37.81 13.10
CA ALA A 775 1.06 39.08 13.79
C ALA A 775 0.17 38.95 15.04
N PHE A 776 -0.89 38.16 14.96
CA PHE A 776 -1.82 37.91 16.05
C PHE A 776 -1.18 37.11 17.19
N ILE A 777 -0.47 36.03 16.87
CA ILE A 777 0.24 35.21 17.86
C ILE A 777 1.33 36.03 18.55
N THR A 778 2.14 36.75 17.77
CA THR A 778 3.26 37.55 18.28
C THR A 778 2.78 38.70 19.18
N SER A 779 1.72 39.41 18.77
CA SER A 779 1.15 40.51 19.57
C SER A 779 0.50 40.05 20.86
N ASN A 780 0.03 38.79 20.93
CA ASN A 780 -0.42 38.18 22.17
C ASN A 780 0.73 37.65 23.03
N GLY A 781 1.97 37.62 22.54
CA GLY A 781 3.15 37.21 23.30
C GLY A 781 3.57 35.75 23.11
N GLY A 782 3.09 35.08 22.06
CA GLY A 782 3.65 33.83 21.56
C GLY A 782 4.82 34.07 20.61
N GLU A 783 5.43 32.98 20.16
CA GLU A 783 6.44 32.95 19.10
C GLU A 783 5.88 32.13 17.93
N TYR A 784 5.94 32.68 16.72
CA TYR A 784 5.47 32.03 15.49
C TYR A 784 6.65 31.63 14.60
N ILE A 785 6.60 30.43 14.06
CA ILE A 785 7.62 29.87 13.18
C ILE A 785 6.94 29.43 11.88
N MET A 786 7.37 30.02 10.77
CA MET A 786 6.89 29.64 9.43
C MET A 786 7.68 28.45 8.88
N THR A 787 7.00 27.56 8.16
CA THR A 787 7.57 26.34 7.57
C THR A 787 7.09 26.10 6.14
N PRO A 788 7.81 25.30 5.33
CA PRO A 788 7.32 24.82 4.03
C PRO A 788 5.97 24.10 4.13
N THR A 789 5.17 24.11 3.06
CA THR A 789 3.91 23.35 3.03
C THR A 789 4.20 21.85 2.98
N GLY A 790 3.57 21.10 3.90
CA GLY A 790 3.63 19.66 4.01
C GLY A 790 3.84 19.24 5.45
N PHE A 791 2.92 18.42 5.97
CA PHE A 791 2.96 17.86 7.32
C PHE A 791 4.32 17.24 7.71
N ALA A 792 5.06 16.64 6.77
CA ALA A 792 6.39 16.09 7.00
C ALA A 792 7.43 17.16 7.38
N PHE A 793 7.45 18.31 6.70
CA PHE A 793 8.35 19.42 7.01
C PHE A 793 8.04 20.06 8.36
N ILE A 794 6.75 20.14 8.70
CA ILE A 794 6.30 20.63 10.00
C ILE A 794 6.83 19.71 11.11
N LYS A 795 6.67 18.39 10.96
CA LYS A 795 7.20 17.39 11.92
C LYS A 795 8.74 17.49 12.05
N GLU A 796 9.46 17.62 10.94
CA GLU A 796 10.92 17.83 10.95
C GLU A 796 11.30 19.11 11.70
N ARG A 797 10.66 20.23 11.37
CA ARG A 797 10.94 21.49 12.03
C ARG A 797 10.69 21.41 13.53
N ILE A 798 9.63 20.74 13.96
CA ILE A 798 9.39 20.64 15.40
C ILE A 798 10.43 19.76 16.07
N LYS A 799 10.85 18.66 15.44
CA LYS A 799 11.95 17.84 15.96
C LYS A 799 13.21 18.67 16.19
N GLU A 800 13.54 19.59 15.29
CA GLU A 800 14.65 20.53 15.47
C GLU A 800 14.45 21.47 16.67
N GLU A 801 13.27 22.07 16.80
CA GLU A 801 12.95 23.00 17.88
C GLU A 801 12.93 22.31 19.27
N CYS A 802 12.36 21.11 19.36
CA CYS A 802 12.31 20.32 20.59
C CYS A 802 13.72 19.90 21.06
N LYS A 803 14.66 19.61 20.14
CA LYS A 803 16.07 19.38 20.51
C LYS A 803 16.73 20.60 21.14
N GLY A 804 16.25 21.81 20.84
CA GLY A 804 16.69 23.07 21.43
C GLY A 804 16.16 23.33 22.84
N GLY A 805 15.40 22.40 23.44
CA GLY A 805 14.86 22.51 24.79
C GLY A 805 13.68 23.48 24.93
N THR A 806 13.03 23.85 23.81
CA THR A 806 11.78 24.63 23.82
C THR A 806 10.70 23.90 23.04
N ASP A 807 9.57 23.62 23.66
CA ASP A 807 8.51 22.85 23.03
C ASP A 807 7.63 23.70 22.10
N VAL A 808 7.40 23.20 20.89
CA VAL A 808 6.31 23.68 20.05
C VAL A 808 5.02 23.07 20.57
N LEU A 809 4.04 23.92 20.88
CA LEU A 809 2.82 23.49 21.55
C LEU A 809 1.73 23.06 20.57
N LEU A 810 1.67 23.71 19.42
CA LEU A 810 0.67 23.49 18.39
C LEU A 810 1.22 23.93 17.03
N ALA A 811 0.96 23.13 16.00
CA ALA A 811 1.24 23.44 14.61
C ALA A 811 -0.01 23.24 13.74
N GLY A 812 -0.11 23.94 12.62
CA GLY A 812 -1.23 23.78 11.70
C GLY A 812 -0.91 24.09 10.24
N GLU A 813 -1.71 23.53 9.34
CA GLU A 813 -1.74 23.82 7.91
C GLU A 813 -3.12 24.32 7.46
N LEU A 814 -3.18 25.02 6.33
CA LEU A 814 -4.40 25.62 5.82
C LEU A 814 -5.37 24.52 5.36
N SER A 815 -4.79 23.38 4.97
CA SER A 815 -5.48 22.14 4.64
C SER A 815 -6.16 21.47 5.83
N GLY A 816 -5.96 21.95 7.07
CA GLY A 816 -6.63 21.42 8.25
C GLY A 816 -5.86 20.31 8.98
N HIS A 817 -4.63 19.98 8.56
CA HIS A 817 -3.72 19.23 9.43
C HIS A 817 -3.40 20.09 10.66
N GLN A 818 -3.60 19.55 11.85
CA GLN A 818 -3.27 20.23 13.09
C GLN A 818 -2.62 19.25 14.05
N MET A 819 -1.45 19.63 14.57
CA MET A 819 -0.60 18.75 15.38
C MET A 819 -0.41 19.35 16.76
N SER A 820 -0.74 18.59 17.79
CA SER A 820 -0.40 18.96 19.16
C SER A 820 1.08 18.67 19.45
N GLY A 821 1.68 19.40 20.39
CA GLY A 821 3.09 19.22 20.74
C GLY A 821 3.48 17.77 21.05
N TYR A 822 4.77 17.45 20.88
CA TYR A 822 5.30 16.08 20.98
C TYR A 822 4.90 15.38 22.29
N GLU A 823 4.92 16.12 23.39
CA GLU A 823 4.60 15.62 24.72
C GLU A 823 3.10 15.29 24.92
N GLU A 824 2.22 15.75 24.03
CA GLU A 824 0.78 15.47 24.09
C GLU A 824 0.36 14.29 23.22
N ASN A 825 0.84 14.23 21.98
CA ASN A 825 0.39 13.23 21.00
C ASN A 825 1.45 12.91 19.95
N TRP A 826 2.74 12.94 20.31
CA TRP A 826 3.87 12.64 19.42
C TRP A 826 3.87 13.41 18.11
N MET A 827 3.20 14.57 18.07
CA MET A 827 3.08 15.44 16.88
C MET A 827 2.30 14.84 15.73
N PHE A 828 1.42 13.90 16.05
CA PHE A 828 0.49 13.39 15.07
C PHE A 828 -0.52 14.48 14.73
N ASP A 829 -0.67 14.69 13.43
CA ASP A 829 -1.83 15.32 12.84
C ASP A 829 -3.03 14.43 13.11
N ASP A 830 -3.98 14.98 13.87
CA ASP A 830 -5.09 14.25 14.45
C ASP A 830 -6.32 15.15 14.45
N GLY A 831 -7.18 14.96 13.45
CA GLY A 831 -8.39 15.76 13.27
C GLY A 831 -9.33 15.65 14.46
N THR A 832 -9.39 14.47 15.12
CA THR A 832 -10.26 14.24 16.27
C THR A 832 -9.78 15.02 17.50
N LEU A 833 -8.48 14.92 17.81
CA LEU A 833 -7.88 15.69 18.90
C LEU A 833 -7.93 17.19 18.62
N ALA A 834 -7.66 17.62 17.38
CA ALA A 834 -7.74 19.01 16.97
C ALA A 834 -9.15 19.60 17.15
N ALA A 835 -10.18 18.86 16.74
CA ALA A 835 -11.58 19.20 16.98
C ALA A 835 -11.89 19.33 18.47
N CYS A 836 -11.52 18.33 19.27
CA CYS A 836 -11.76 18.37 20.71
C CYS A 836 -11.10 19.60 21.36
N LYS A 837 -9.84 19.89 21.03
CA LYS A 837 -9.13 21.04 21.63
C LYS A 837 -9.76 22.38 21.29
N LEU A 838 -10.17 22.59 20.04
CA LEU A 838 -10.88 23.81 19.67
C LEU A 838 -12.25 23.89 20.39
N LEU A 839 -12.97 22.77 20.52
CA LEU A 839 -14.23 22.72 21.27
C LEU A 839 -14.01 23.04 22.75
N CYS A 840 -12.93 22.58 23.39
CA CYS A 840 -12.64 22.94 24.79
C CYS A 840 -12.38 24.47 24.92
N VAL A 841 -11.75 25.13 23.92
CA VAL A 841 -11.58 26.60 23.86
C VAL A 841 -12.94 27.32 23.69
N ILE A 842 -13.80 26.85 22.79
CA ILE A 842 -15.14 27.41 22.57
C ILE A 842 -16.01 27.26 23.83
N ALA A 843 -15.98 26.08 24.46
CA ALA A 843 -16.73 25.82 25.70
C ALA A 843 -16.31 26.77 26.83
N LYS A 844 -15.00 27.04 26.97
CA LYS A 844 -14.46 28.01 27.92
C LYS A 844 -14.93 29.43 27.61
N ALA A 845 -14.81 29.86 26.36
CA ALA A 845 -15.24 31.19 25.93
C ALA A 845 -16.75 31.43 26.14
N ARG A 846 -17.56 30.39 25.95
CA ARG A 846 -19.01 30.43 26.20
C ARG A 846 -19.35 30.68 27.66
N ARG A 847 -18.57 30.17 28.61
CA ARG A 847 -18.75 30.48 30.05
C ARG A 847 -18.51 31.96 30.33
N ASP A 848 -17.65 32.60 29.55
CA ASP A 848 -17.38 34.04 29.60
C ASP A 848 -18.35 34.86 28.73
N GLY A 849 -19.37 34.22 28.14
CA GLY A 849 -20.40 34.88 27.32
C GLY A 849 -19.97 35.18 25.88
N LYS A 850 -18.93 34.52 25.37
CA LYS A 850 -18.45 34.65 23.98
C LYS A 850 -18.80 33.43 23.14
N THR A 851 -19.10 33.68 21.87
CA THR A 851 -19.41 32.65 20.86
C THR A 851 -18.16 32.25 20.06
N PHE A 852 -18.27 31.21 19.23
CA PHE A 852 -17.20 30.88 18.28
C PHE A 852 -17.00 31.99 17.24
N ILE A 853 -18.08 32.69 16.88
CA ILE A 853 -18.02 33.90 16.04
C ILE A 853 -17.14 34.96 16.70
N ASP A 854 -17.35 35.25 17.98
CA ASP A 854 -16.56 36.27 18.70
C ASP A 854 -15.08 35.91 18.74
N LEU A 855 -14.75 34.63 18.99
CA LEU A 855 -13.37 34.14 18.97
C LEU A 855 -12.72 34.30 17.59
N ASP A 856 -13.47 33.98 16.54
CA ASP A 856 -13.01 34.13 15.17
C ASP A 856 -12.79 35.61 14.81
N GLU A 857 -13.75 36.49 15.06
CA GLU A 857 -13.66 37.93 14.72
C GLU A 857 -12.58 38.68 15.52
N GLU A 858 -12.13 38.14 16.66
CA GLU A 858 -10.96 38.69 17.36
C GLU A 858 -9.66 38.55 16.54
N VAL A 859 -9.56 37.56 15.66
CA VAL A 859 -8.44 37.41 14.73
C VAL A 859 -8.74 38.25 13.48
N PRO A 860 -7.95 39.31 13.18
CA PRO A 860 -8.21 40.15 12.01
C PRO A 860 -8.27 39.36 10.70
N ARG A 861 -8.84 39.96 9.65
CA ARG A 861 -8.86 39.36 8.31
C ARG A 861 -8.37 40.36 7.28
N TYR A 862 -7.40 39.91 6.50
CA TYR A 862 -7.03 40.57 5.26
C TYR A 862 -7.84 39.98 4.12
N PRO A 863 -8.31 40.81 3.17
CA PRO A 863 -8.79 40.32 1.90
C PRO A 863 -7.76 39.39 1.28
N ALA A 864 -8.18 38.17 0.97
CA ALA A 864 -7.34 37.14 0.38
C ALA A 864 -8.11 36.37 -0.69
N THR A 865 -7.40 35.81 -1.65
CA THR A 865 -7.96 34.86 -2.59
C THR A 865 -8.22 33.52 -1.90
N PRO A 866 -9.11 32.68 -2.44
CA PRO A 866 -9.03 31.25 -2.19
C PRO A 866 -7.65 30.70 -2.64
N GLU A 867 -7.38 29.44 -2.32
CA GLU A 867 -6.25 28.72 -2.89
C GLU A 867 -6.47 28.55 -4.40
N ILE A 868 -5.59 29.14 -5.20
CA ILE A 868 -5.62 29.10 -6.67
C ILE A 868 -4.79 27.91 -7.14
N ASN A 869 -5.34 27.09 -8.03
CA ASN A 869 -4.72 25.86 -8.51
C ASN A 869 -4.54 25.91 -10.03
N ILE A 870 -3.30 26.07 -10.50
CA ILE A 870 -3.00 26.16 -11.95
C ILE A 870 -2.40 24.83 -12.42
N PRO A 871 -3.12 24.01 -13.21
CA PRO A 871 -2.62 22.73 -13.72
C PRO A 871 -1.37 22.88 -14.58
N LEU A 872 -0.50 21.89 -14.48
CA LEU A 872 0.70 21.73 -15.30
C LEU A 872 0.59 20.42 -16.09
N PRO A 873 1.17 20.34 -17.29
CA PRO A 873 1.15 19.12 -18.11
C PRO A 873 2.11 18.04 -17.61
N THR A 874 2.74 18.22 -16.44
CA THR A 874 3.78 17.34 -15.91
C THR A 874 3.60 17.10 -14.41
N SER A 875 3.82 15.86 -13.98
CA SER A 875 3.90 15.46 -12.57
C SER A 875 5.35 15.46 -12.05
N VAL A 876 6.35 15.60 -12.93
CA VAL A 876 7.78 15.57 -12.57
C VAL A 876 8.14 16.78 -11.73
N LEU A 877 8.70 16.56 -10.54
CA LEU A 877 8.98 17.63 -9.56
C LEU A 877 9.93 18.70 -10.10
N ASP A 878 11.01 18.31 -10.77
CA ASP A 878 12.01 19.26 -11.29
C ASP A 878 11.42 20.15 -12.39
N GLU A 879 10.60 19.60 -13.28
CA GLU A 879 9.92 20.37 -14.33
C GLU A 879 8.90 21.36 -13.71
N LYS A 880 8.22 20.98 -12.63
CA LYS A 880 7.35 21.90 -11.87
C LYS A 880 8.16 23.01 -11.19
N GLU A 881 9.32 22.66 -10.63
CA GLU A 881 10.22 23.61 -9.96
C GLU A 881 10.78 24.64 -10.95
N GLU A 882 11.13 24.23 -12.18
CA GLU A 882 11.56 25.14 -13.24
C GLU A 882 10.52 26.24 -13.53
N VAL A 883 9.23 25.89 -13.54
CA VAL A 883 8.13 26.85 -13.75
C VAL A 883 8.07 27.88 -12.61
N VAL A 884 8.21 27.41 -11.36
CA VAL A 884 8.27 28.30 -10.19
C VAL A 884 9.48 29.22 -10.29
N GLN A 885 10.67 28.69 -10.56
CA GLN A 885 11.89 29.49 -10.67
C GLN A 885 11.80 30.54 -11.78
N GLU A 886 11.18 30.22 -12.92
CA GLU A 886 10.95 31.21 -13.98
C GLU A 886 10.02 32.34 -13.52
N ALA A 887 8.93 32.02 -12.82
CA ALA A 887 8.06 33.04 -12.22
C ALA A 887 8.85 33.95 -11.25
N LEU A 888 9.69 33.38 -10.38
CA LEU A 888 10.49 34.13 -9.42
C LEU A 888 11.50 35.07 -10.09
N LYS A 889 12.15 34.66 -11.20
CA LYS A 889 13.06 35.55 -11.96
C LYS A 889 12.36 36.83 -12.45
N HIS A 890 11.07 36.75 -12.78
CA HIS A 890 10.31 37.94 -13.18
C HIS A 890 10.05 38.87 -12.00
N PHE A 891 9.70 38.33 -10.83
CA PHE A 891 9.49 39.13 -9.62
C PHE A 891 10.80 39.74 -9.09
N GLU A 892 11.93 39.05 -9.20
CA GLU A 892 13.25 39.59 -8.84
C GLU A 892 13.62 40.83 -9.66
N LYS A 893 13.28 40.86 -10.96
CA LYS A 893 13.48 42.02 -11.82
C LYS A 893 12.66 43.24 -11.38
N MET A 894 11.62 43.03 -10.57
CA MET A 894 10.80 44.08 -9.96
C MET A 894 11.35 44.57 -8.61
N ASN A 895 12.49 44.03 -8.14
CA ASN A 895 13.15 44.37 -6.88
C ASN A 895 12.24 44.20 -5.65
N LEU A 896 11.40 43.16 -5.67
CA LEU A 896 10.51 42.79 -4.57
C LEU A 896 11.23 41.88 -3.56
N GLU A 897 10.81 41.94 -2.29
CA GLU A 897 11.24 40.98 -1.28
C GLU A 897 10.56 39.63 -1.55
N ILE A 898 11.35 38.56 -1.57
CA ILE A 898 10.86 37.20 -1.83
C ILE A 898 11.38 36.28 -0.73
N ASP A 899 10.47 35.70 0.05
CA ASP A 899 10.78 34.60 0.96
C ASP A 899 10.74 33.29 0.17
N ARG A 900 11.84 32.52 0.24
CA ARG A 900 12.07 31.30 -0.55
C ARG A 900 11.90 30.01 0.26
N THR A 901 11.19 30.08 1.39
CA THR A 901 10.95 28.92 2.27
C THR A 901 10.29 27.75 1.52
N ASP A 902 9.28 28.01 0.69
CA ASP A 902 8.69 27.01 -0.23
C ASP A 902 8.12 27.72 -1.47
N GLY A 903 8.81 27.57 -2.60
CA GLY A 903 8.55 28.38 -3.80
C GLY A 903 8.99 29.83 -3.60
N GLY A 904 8.06 30.77 -3.78
CA GLY A 904 8.29 32.17 -3.40
C GLY A 904 7.05 32.86 -2.87
N LEU A 905 7.18 33.45 -1.68
CA LEU A 905 6.22 34.36 -1.08
C LEU A 905 6.73 35.80 -1.31
N ILE A 906 6.16 36.45 -2.33
CA ILE A 906 6.53 37.77 -2.79
C ILE A 906 5.78 38.82 -1.99
N LYS A 907 6.48 39.85 -1.49
CA LYS A 907 5.90 40.90 -0.63
C LYS A 907 5.97 42.26 -1.31
N TRP A 908 4.86 42.99 -1.30
CA TRP A 908 4.75 44.35 -1.80
C TRP A 908 4.68 45.36 -0.65
N TYR A 909 5.34 46.49 -0.86
CA TYR A 909 5.39 47.61 0.08
C TYR A 909 5.11 48.94 -0.64
N ASP A 910 4.49 49.88 0.07
CA ASP A 910 4.34 51.28 -0.30
C ASP A 910 4.97 52.19 0.77
N ASP A 911 4.82 53.50 0.61
CA ASP A 911 5.33 54.49 1.58
C ASP A 911 4.76 54.33 3.00
N ARG A 912 3.64 53.59 3.15
CA ARG A 912 2.97 53.30 4.43
C ARG A 912 3.34 51.92 4.98
N GLY A 913 4.23 51.19 4.32
CA GLY A 913 4.68 49.87 4.73
C GLY A 913 4.09 48.75 3.87
N TRP A 914 3.86 47.58 4.47
CA TRP A 914 3.37 46.41 3.75
C TRP A 914 1.98 46.66 3.16
N ILE A 915 1.75 46.28 1.89
CA ILE A 915 0.45 46.36 1.23
C ILE A 915 -0.18 44.99 1.00
N GLY A 916 0.62 43.95 0.74
CA GLY A 916 0.13 42.63 0.40
C GLY A 916 1.24 41.66 0.03
N GLN A 917 0.88 40.39 -0.16
CA GLN A 917 1.80 39.34 -0.59
C GLN A 917 1.11 38.32 -1.49
N ALA A 918 1.91 37.62 -2.29
CA ALA A 918 1.45 36.54 -3.15
C ALA A 918 2.42 35.36 -3.08
N LEU A 919 1.87 34.16 -2.90
CA LEU A 919 2.60 32.91 -2.94
C LEU A 919 2.50 32.29 -4.33
N VAL A 920 3.62 31.77 -4.85
CA VAL A 920 3.68 30.81 -5.95
C VAL A 920 4.57 29.63 -5.54
N ARG A 921 4.03 28.42 -5.60
CA ARG A 921 4.79 27.19 -5.32
C ARG A 921 4.31 26.04 -6.18
N LYS A 922 5.13 25.00 -6.30
CA LYS A 922 4.71 23.72 -6.90
C LYS A 922 3.92 22.88 -5.90
N SER A 923 2.92 22.12 -6.35
CA SER A 923 2.37 21.03 -5.55
C SER A 923 3.34 19.84 -5.52
N ASN A 924 3.54 19.27 -4.33
CA ASN A 924 4.38 18.08 -4.17
C ASN A 924 3.65 16.80 -4.60
N THR A 925 2.32 16.79 -4.57
CA THR A 925 1.47 15.61 -4.79
C THR A 925 0.63 15.67 -6.06
N GLN A 926 0.49 16.85 -6.67
CA GLN A 926 -0.33 17.06 -7.86
C GLN A 926 0.45 17.80 -8.97
N PRO A 927 0.09 17.62 -10.25
CA PRO A 927 0.72 18.32 -11.38
C PRO A 927 0.16 19.74 -11.51
N MET A 928 0.46 20.62 -10.55
CA MET A 928 -0.05 22.00 -10.54
C MET A 928 0.83 22.96 -9.73
N LEU A 929 0.69 24.25 -10.03
CA LEU A 929 1.11 25.34 -9.15
C LEU A 929 -0.01 25.68 -8.17
N ILE A 930 0.39 26.01 -6.95
CA ILE A 930 -0.49 26.52 -5.91
C ILE A 930 -0.14 27.99 -5.68
N CYS A 931 -1.15 28.85 -5.73
CA CYS A 931 -1.02 30.28 -5.51
C CYS A 931 -2.01 30.77 -4.45
N ARG A 932 -1.64 31.81 -3.71
CA ARG A 932 -2.55 32.51 -2.77
C ARG A 932 -2.11 33.97 -2.66
N ILE A 933 -3.05 34.89 -2.70
CA ILE A 933 -2.77 36.33 -2.69
C ILE A 933 -3.54 36.97 -1.52
N GLU A 934 -2.91 37.87 -0.79
CA GLU A 934 -3.55 38.68 0.25
C GLU A 934 -3.11 40.14 0.19
N GLY A 935 -3.97 41.05 0.64
CA GLY A 935 -3.68 42.47 0.77
C GLY A 935 -4.27 43.05 2.04
N ARG A 936 -3.68 44.14 2.56
CA ARG A 936 -4.14 44.81 3.79
C ARG A 936 -5.58 45.36 3.69
N ASP A 937 -6.05 45.60 2.47
CA ASP A 937 -7.38 46.05 2.09
C ASP A 937 -7.66 45.60 0.63
N ASP A 938 -8.91 45.74 0.17
CA ASP A 938 -9.33 45.26 -1.17
C ASP A 938 -8.57 45.95 -2.31
N GLY A 939 -8.24 47.23 -2.16
CA GLY A 939 -7.48 47.98 -3.16
C GLY A 939 -6.02 47.50 -3.25
N ALA A 940 -5.40 47.23 -2.12
CA ALA A 940 -4.07 46.65 -2.05
C ALA A 940 -4.04 45.23 -2.62
N LYS A 941 -5.03 44.39 -2.30
CA LYS A 941 -5.17 43.05 -2.87
C LYS A 941 -5.29 43.12 -4.40
N ALA A 942 -6.17 43.98 -4.93
CA ALA A 942 -6.33 44.16 -6.37
C ALA A 942 -5.01 44.59 -7.07
N THR A 943 -4.21 45.43 -6.42
CA THR A 943 -2.89 45.85 -6.91
C THR A 943 -1.92 44.68 -6.97
N VAL A 944 -1.90 43.82 -5.94
CA VAL A 944 -1.05 42.62 -5.92
C VAL A 944 -1.52 41.59 -6.94
N GLU A 945 -2.84 41.37 -7.08
CA GLU A 945 -3.42 40.46 -8.08
C GLU A 945 -2.99 40.85 -9.50
N GLU A 946 -3.12 42.13 -9.86
CA GLU A 946 -2.72 42.63 -11.17
C GLU A 946 -1.22 42.46 -11.45
N ALA A 947 -0.37 42.78 -10.47
CA ALA A 947 1.07 42.59 -10.61
C ALA A 947 1.44 41.10 -10.72
N PHE A 948 0.79 40.24 -9.93
CA PHE A 948 1.09 38.82 -9.85
C PHE A 948 0.63 38.05 -11.08
N PHE A 949 -0.64 38.17 -11.48
CA PHE A 949 -1.15 37.48 -12.67
C PHE A 949 -0.48 37.99 -13.95
N GLY A 950 -0.18 39.29 -14.03
CA GLY A 950 0.58 39.86 -15.15
C GLY A 950 2.03 39.35 -15.26
N VAL A 951 2.57 38.73 -14.21
CA VAL A 951 3.84 37.96 -14.28
C VAL A 951 3.57 36.53 -14.71
N LEU A 952 2.59 35.84 -14.10
CA LEU A 952 2.28 34.45 -14.44
C LEU A 952 1.91 34.26 -15.93
N GLU A 953 1.26 35.24 -16.56
CA GLU A 953 0.98 35.23 -18.00
C GLU A 953 2.24 35.16 -18.89
N LYS A 954 3.38 35.63 -18.37
CA LYS A 954 4.67 35.69 -19.09
C LYS A 954 5.55 34.47 -18.84
N VAL A 955 5.19 33.60 -17.89
CA VAL A 955 5.97 32.43 -17.53
C VAL A 955 5.92 31.41 -18.66
N SER A 956 7.10 31.05 -19.17
CA SER A 956 7.27 30.03 -20.19
C SER A 956 8.58 29.27 -19.96
N THR A 957 8.50 27.95 -19.95
CA THR A 957 9.66 27.03 -19.90
C THR A 957 9.74 26.19 -21.18
N ASP A 958 10.70 25.27 -21.26
CA ASP A 958 10.79 24.37 -22.40
C ASP A 958 9.61 23.39 -22.49
N ARG A 959 9.15 22.89 -21.33
CA ARG A 959 8.01 21.97 -21.20
C ARG A 959 6.66 22.67 -21.11
N VAL A 960 6.60 23.84 -20.48
CA VAL A 960 5.36 24.57 -20.23
C VAL A 960 5.43 25.91 -20.96
N LYS A 961 4.95 25.94 -22.20
CA LYS A 961 5.03 27.13 -23.07
C LYS A 961 4.13 28.29 -22.62
N LYS A 962 3.05 27.98 -21.89
CA LYS A 962 2.12 28.95 -21.33
C LYS A 962 1.34 28.32 -20.18
N LEU A 963 1.10 29.08 -19.11
CA LEU A 963 0.20 28.69 -18.03
C LEU A 963 -1.26 28.91 -18.44
N ASP A 964 -2.11 27.94 -18.14
CA ASP A 964 -3.56 28.04 -18.34
C ASP A 964 -4.21 28.69 -17.11
N LEU A 965 -4.14 30.02 -17.03
CA LEU A 965 -4.70 30.77 -15.90
C LEU A 965 -6.23 30.68 -15.80
N GLU A 966 -6.93 30.50 -16.93
CA GLU A 966 -8.40 30.39 -16.96
C GLU A 966 -8.93 29.03 -16.49
N SER A 967 -8.03 28.09 -16.19
CA SER A 967 -8.37 26.78 -15.63
C SER A 967 -8.87 26.84 -14.18
N ASP A 968 -8.50 27.89 -13.43
CA ASP A 968 -8.98 28.14 -12.08
C ASP A 968 -10.18 29.11 -12.12
N ASP A 969 -11.27 28.76 -11.43
CA ASP A 969 -12.52 29.52 -11.48
C ASP A 969 -12.36 30.96 -10.99
N TYR A 970 -11.58 31.18 -9.94
CA TYR A 970 -11.36 32.52 -9.39
C TYR A 970 -10.59 33.41 -10.36
N VAL A 971 -9.52 32.86 -10.94
CA VAL A 971 -8.68 33.59 -11.91
C VAL A 971 -9.45 33.89 -13.18
N LYS A 972 -10.27 32.93 -13.65
CA LYS A 972 -11.16 33.12 -14.80
C LYS A 972 -12.19 34.23 -14.58
N GLU A 973 -12.78 34.33 -13.40
CA GLU A 973 -13.70 35.42 -13.06
C GLU A 973 -12.97 36.76 -13.00
N TRP A 974 -11.80 36.81 -12.36
CA TRP A 974 -10.95 38.00 -12.30
C TRP A 974 -10.55 38.52 -13.70
N ILE A 975 -10.17 37.63 -14.63
CA ILE A 975 -9.86 38.00 -16.03
C ILE A 975 -11.08 38.60 -16.74
N LYS A 976 -12.28 38.04 -16.52
CA LYS A 976 -13.53 38.55 -17.11
C LYS A 976 -13.87 39.95 -16.59
N GLU A 977 -13.72 40.19 -15.30
CA GLU A 977 -13.97 41.50 -14.68
C GLU A 977 -13.01 42.58 -15.18
N LYS A 978 -11.76 42.22 -15.52
CA LYS A 978 -10.77 43.13 -16.13
C LYS A 978 -11.00 43.39 -17.62
N SER A 979 -11.63 42.45 -18.33
CA SER A 979 -11.81 42.49 -19.80
C SER A 979 -13.14 43.13 -20.24
N GLY A 980 -14.10 43.27 -19.33
CA GLY A 980 -15.38 43.97 -19.53
C GLY A 980 -15.35 45.39 -18.99
#